data_AF-A0A317M1P2-F1
#
_entry.id   AF-A0A317M1P2-F1
#
_cell.length_a   1.000
_cell.length_b   1.000
_cell.length_c   1.000
_cell.angle_alpha   90.00
_cell.angle_beta   90.00
_cell.angle_gamma   90.00
#
_symmetry.space_group_name_H-M   'P 1'
#
loop_
_entity.id
_entity.type
_entity.pdbx_description
1 polymer ?
#
loop_
_entity_poly.entity_id
_entity_poly.type
_entity_poly.pdbx_seq_one_letter_code
_entity_poly.pdbx_strand_id
1 'polypeptide(L)'
;MKLSIYNTFRIVLLAGMLLCAGHFRSAAQQYAVKVQVQLLQPVSPQLANLYSGTQPRMIITLLNIDLQKPSLSVRLRLTIKGGNAMLRNKDYGYYPGIQLDAGVPLRLTLDDLAPYFQISNLDATGISPSQLLENSRLPDGYYTFCIEVVEVNSGQVISASALGCSSPVWISTSQPPLLNLPLKGGGIAYREPLNLTFNWTPRHMSSANAAFQTEYEFTLSELWDTTIPPEAAFLNTAPLYQTITPATTLLYGPAQPQLIPGKRYAWRVKAKAKMGIDEYDVFLNNGYSEIYTFILQEDCQPPQQVLATVEKNVVTVSWLPQPKMSEYIVEYRESKDDAEWFNVKTSEDHVAIYDAIPGRSYEYRVGGYCVAETKTMGDLHGFKMPAKDSSVNKNCGLLPDIKLANQTAIKELKNGDQIMAGDFPVRLMTVSGAGTFQGTGYVMIPFLSDAKIKVKFNNITVNTNRQLLTGLILTTFDSLETQVVKAGDVIQAVKDLGSVVIDLAHLSIDADYILVKEMADEIRKIAEDELPQELKDKAIKAADKLENSKKEYDEAKKEYENATTPEEKAAAKDKMDKAKETFEEAKKEVDAIEKEKAKVVDVVTDLMVKAIRNLKKKYDQEKRTATESTLAQTRKELKELITATKKALLNGAEVPADGAISPDAAIIFIDSTSVSGADDSDFSRLSEAYKKAEQEQNKLTAIDIFDRDITNKEYYNLLVQIFRINGAHLVDFINDEKKNNKTEAQIVDELSEKVENLIIELLSK
;
A
#
# COMPACT_ATOMS: atom_id res chain seq x y z
N MET A 1 -50.26 -92.76 26.93
CA MET A 1 -49.47 -92.33 28.11
C MET A 1 -48.51 -91.17 27.84
N LYS A 2 -47.81 -91.11 26.69
CA LYS A 2 -46.84 -90.04 26.37
C LYS A 2 -47.40 -88.62 26.16
N LEU A 3 -48.69 -88.47 25.83
CA LEU A 3 -49.32 -87.16 25.59
C LEU A 3 -49.75 -86.42 26.87
N SER A 4 -50.01 -87.16 27.97
CA SER A 4 -50.49 -86.58 29.23
C SER A 4 -49.38 -85.86 29.99
N ILE A 5 -48.17 -86.44 30.00
CA ILE A 5 -46.99 -85.91 30.70
C ILE A 5 -46.54 -84.56 30.09
N TYR A 6 -46.71 -84.37 28.78
CA TYR A 6 -46.29 -83.14 28.10
C TYR A 6 -47.19 -81.94 28.42
N ASN A 7 -48.49 -82.18 28.65
CA ASN A 7 -49.43 -81.11 29.01
C ASN A 7 -49.29 -80.71 30.49
N THR A 8 -49.03 -81.64 31.41
CA THR A 8 -48.71 -81.31 32.80
C THR A 8 -47.39 -80.56 32.92
N PHE A 9 -46.37 -80.91 32.13
CA PHE A 9 -45.10 -80.20 32.14
C PHE A 9 -45.24 -78.75 31.62
N ARG A 10 -46.06 -78.50 30.59
CA ARG A 10 -46.35 -77.16 30.08
C ARG A 10 -47.11 -76.27 31.07
N ILE A 11 -48.08 -76.83 31.79
CA ILE A 11 -48.86 -76.09 32.79
C ILE A 11 -47.98 -75.71 34.00
N VAL A 12 -47.08 -76.61 34.43
CA VAL A 12 -46.14 -76.34 35.52
C VAL A 12 -45.08 -75.30 35.09
N LEU A 13 -44.62 -75.31 33.84
CA LEU A 13 -43.68 -74.31 33.32
C LEU A 13 -44.33 -72.92 33.18
N LEU A 14 -45.59 -72.86 32.74
CA LEU A 14 -46.36 -71.61 32.69
C LEU A 14 -46.67 -71.06 34.09
N ALA A 15 -47.04 -71.92 35.04
CA ALA A 15 -47.25 -71.52 36.43
C ALA A 15 -45.94 -71.04 37.08
N GLY A 16 -44.81 -71.68 36.78
CA GLY A 16 -43.48 -71.24 37.22
C GLY A 16 -43.06 -69.89 36.62
N MET A 17 -43.34 -69.63 35.34
CA MET A 17 -43.09 -68.32 34.72
C MET A 17 -43.98 -67.21 35.30
N LEU A 18 -45.25 -67.50 35.59
CA LEU A 18 -46.18 -66.53 36.20
C LEU A 18 -45.83 -66.23 37.67
N LEU A 19 -45.33 -67.20 38.43
CA LEU A 19 -44.80 -67.00 39.78
C LEU A 19 -43.49 -66.20 39.78
N CYS A 20 -42.61 -66.39 38.79
CA CYS A 20 -41.41 -65.56 38.60
C CYS A 20 -41.74 -64.12 38.17
N ALA A 21 -42.79 -63.91 37.37
CA ALA A 21 -43.24 -62.57 36.98
C ALA A 21 -43.83 -61.77 38.16
N GLY A 22 -44.40 -62.44 39.18
CA GLY A 22 -44.90 -61.79 40.39
C GLY A 22 -43.82 -61.34 41.39
N HIS A 23 -42.57 -61.78 41.24
CA HIS A 23 -41.45 -61.44 42.13
C HIS A 23 -40.64 -60.22 41.65
N PHE A 24 -40.83 -59.78 40.41
CA PHE A 24 -40.31 -58.50 39.95
C PHE A 24 -41.25 -57.38 40.40
N ARG A 25 -41.16 -57.00 41.69
CA ARG A 25 -41.57 -55.66 42.08
C ARG A 25 -40.70 -54.68 41.29
N SER A 26 -41.28 -54.07 40.26
CA SER A 26 -40.74 -52.84 39.70
C SER A 26 -40.65 -51.83 40.84
N ALA A 27 -39.47 -51.68 41.43
CA ALA A 27 -39.18 -50.54 42.29
C ALA A 27 -39.20 -49.31 41.39
N ALA A 28 -40.36 -48.68 41.25
CA ALA A 28 -40.40 -47.29 40.84
C ALA A 28 -39.58 -46.53 41.88
N GLN A 29 -38.39 -46.06 41.50
CA GLN A 29 -37.56 -45.22 42.37
C GLN A 29 -38.35 -43.94 42.64
N GLN A 30 -39.00 -43.88 43.79
CA GLN A 30 -39.72 -42.71 44.26
C GLN A 30 -38.69 -41.73 44.82
N TYR A 31 -38.41 -40.67 44.05
CA TYR A 31 -37.52 -39.60 44.47
C TYR A 31 -38.21 -38.74 45.51
N ALA A 32 -37.58 -38.53 46.67
CA ALA A 32 -38.15 -37.78 47.80
C ALA A 32 -38.27 -36.27 47.52
N VAL A 33 -37.49 -35.73 46.57
CA VAL A 33 -37.49 -34.28 46.27
C VAL A 33 -37.77 -34.02 44.80
N LYS A 34 -38.73 -33.11 44.53
CA LYS A 34 -38.97 -32.52 43.21
C LYS A 34 -38.18 -31.23 43.05
N VAL A 35 -37.63 -31.03 41.86
CA VAL A 35 -36.81 -29.87 41.48
C VAL A 35 -37.43 -29.21 40.27
N GLN A 36 -37.55 -27.88 40.29
CA GLN A 36 -37.95 -27.07 39.15
C GLN A 36 -36.92 -25.97 38.92
N VAL A 37 -36.42 -25.88 37.68
CA VAL A 37 -35.44 -24.87 37.27
C VAL A 37 -36.03 -24.01 36.15
N GLN A 38 -36.04 -22.70 36.36
CA GLN A 38 -36.50 -21.72 35.36
C GLN A 38 -35.41 -20.66 35.13
N LEU A 39 -35.13 -20.37 33.86
CA LEU A 39 -34.21 -19.32 33.44
C LEU A 39 -34.97 -18.20 32.75
N LEU A 40 -34.68 -16.96 33.13
CA LEU A 40 -35.22 -15.77 32.48
C LEU A 40 -34.29 -15.34 31.34
N GLN A 41 -34.84 -15.15 30.14
CA GLN A 41 -34.12 -14.60 28.98
C GLN A 41 -34.03 -13.06 29.09
N PRO A 42 -32.95 -12.42 28.61
CA PRO A 42 -31.74 -13.02 28.06
C PRO A 42 -30.81 -13.58 29.15
N VAL A 43 -30.07 -14.65 28.83
CA VAL A 43 -29.11 -15.26 29.76
C VAL A 43 -27.70 -14.78 29.41
N SER A 44 -27.05 -14.15 30.38
CA SER A 44 -25.66 -13.67 30.26
C SER A 44 -24.68 -14.85 30.17
N PRO A 45 -23.61 -14.74 29.35
CA PRO A 45 -22.53 -15.72 29.34
C PRO A 45 -21.74 -15.74 30.66
N GLN A 46 -21.71 -14.65 31.41
CA GLN A 46 -21.02 -14.58 32.70
C GLN A 46 -21.82 -15.28 33.81
N LEU A 47 -21.19 -16.24 34.50
CA LEU A 47 -21.82 -17.04 35.55
C LEU A 47 -22.27 -16.22 36.77
N ALA A 48 -21.56 -15.13 37.08
CA ALA A 48 -21.90 -14.23 38.18
C ALA A 48 -23.35 -13.72 38.09
N ASN A 49 -23.78 -13.33 36.88
CA ASN A 49 -25.12 -12.79 36.63
C ASN A 49 -26.27 -13.79 36.88
N LEU A 50 -25.97 -15.07 37.13
CA LEU A 50 -26.99 -16.06 37.52
C LEU A 50 -27.29 -16.03 39.03
N TYR A 51 -26.36 -15.56 39.85
CA TYR A 51 -26.51 -15.49 41.31
C TYR A 51 -26.28 -14.09 41.90
N SER A 52 -25.87 -13.09 41.12
CA SER A 52 -25.70 -11.70 41.56
C SER A 52 -26.71 -10.78 40.90
N GLY A 53 -27.13 -9.73 41.60
CA GLY A 53 -28.00 -8.67 41.08
C GLY A 53 -29.23 -8.41 41.93
N THR A 54 -30.13 -7.57 41.42
CA THR A 54 -31.39 -7.17 42.08
C THR A 54 -32.55 -8.13 41.80
N GLN A 55 -32.47 -8.92 40.72
CA GLN A 55 -33.51 -9.87 40.31
C GLN A 55 -32.93 -11.26 40.01
N PRO A 56 -33.52 -12.36 40.52
CA PRO A 56 -33.06 -13.72 40.25
C PRO A 56 -33.35 -14.15 38.81
N ARG A 57 -32.28 -14.45 38.07
CA ARG A 57 -32.35 -14.91 36.66
C ARG A 57 -32.46 -16.43 36.54
N MET A 58 -31.93 -17.16 37.50
CA MET A 58 -32.15 -18.59 37.67
C MET A 58 -33.00 -18.80 38.91
N ILE A 59 -34.21 -19.32 38.71
CA ILE A 59 -35.15 -19.62 39.78
C ILE A 59 -35.16 -21.13 39.98
N ILE A 60 -34.76 -21.55 41.18
CA ILE A 60 -34.78 -22.96 41.60
C ILE A 60 -35.80 -23.11 42.73
N THR A 61 -36.75 -24.02 42.52
CA THR A 61 -37.75 -24.38 43.52
C THR A 61 -37.60 -25.86 43.86
N LEU A 62 -37.47 -26.17 45.15
CA LEU A 62 -37.34 -27.51 45.69
C LEU A 62 -38.60 -27.86 46.48
N LEU A 63 -39.06 -29.10 46.40
CA LEU A 63 -40.20 -29.58 47.17
C LEU A 63 -39.92 -30.99 47.70
N ASN A 64 -39.89 -31.14 49.03
CA ASN A 64 -39.89 -32.45 49.68
C ASN A 64 -41.30 -33.05 49.60
N ILE A 65 -41.44 -34.17 48.90
CA ILE A 65 -42.70 -34.92 48.75
C ILE A 65 -42.75 -36.17 49.63
N ASP A 66 -41.69 -36.47 50.37
CA ASP A 66 -41.64 -37.59 51.30
C ASP A 66 -42.14 -37.17 52.69
N LEU A 67 -43.40 -37.51 52.97
CA LEU A 67 -44.04 -37.21 54.25
C LEU A 67 -43.52 -38.06 55.41
N GLN A 68 -42.73 -39.12 55.14
CA GLN A 68 -42.13 -39.94 56.20
C GLN A 68 -40.87 -39.29 56.80
N LYS A 69 -40.24 -38.37 56.07
CA LYS A 69 -39.09 -37.57 56.51
C LYS A 69 -39.50 -36.10 56.59
N PRO A 70 -39.97 -35.62 57.77
CA PRO A 70 -40.58 -34.29 57.90
C PRO A 70 -39.61 -33.13 57.64
N SER A 71 -38.31 -33.35 57.85
CA SER A 71 -37.26 -32.38 57.54
C SER A 71 -36.06 -33.09 56.92
N LEU A 72 -35.53 -32.52 55.83
CA LEU A 72 -34.39 -33.04 55.08
C LEU A 72 -33.31 -31.97 54.96
N SER A 73 -32.09 -32.31 55.40
CA SER A 73 -30.89 -31.50 55.15
C SER A 73 -30.26 -31.93 53.84
N VAL A 74 -30.25 -31.03 52.85
CA VAL A 74 -29.81 -31.32 51.48
C VAL A 74 -28.75 -30.34 51.00
N ARG A 75 -28.00 -30.73 49.97
CA ARG A 75 -27.14 -29.85 49.18
C ARG A 75 -27.44 -30.06 47.70
N LEU A 76 -27.06 -29.09 46.87
CA LEU A 76 -27.25 -29.20 45.43
C LEU A 76 -26.00 -29.78 44.75
N ARG A 77 -26.22 -30.32 43.56
CA ARG A 77 -25.18 -30.55 42.57
C ARG A 77 -25.65 -29.92 41.26
N LEU A 78 -25.06 -28.78 40.92
CA LEU A 78 -25.28 -28.12 39.64
C LEU A 78 -24.43 -28.78 38.55
N THR A 79 -25.04 -29.02 37.40
CA THR A 79 -24.38 -29.38 36.16
C THR A 79 -24.88 -28.47 35.05
N ILE A 80 -23.99 -27.70 34.45
CA ILE A 80 -24.23 -26.88 33.25
C ILE A 80 -23.64 -27.65 32.08
N LYS A 81 -24.46 -28.04 31.10
CA LYS A 81 -23.99 -28.78 29.92
C LYS A 81 -24.52 -28.15 28.64
N GLY A 82 -23.65 -27.95 27.66
CA GLY A 82 -24.03 -27.27 26.43
C GLY A 82 -22.86 -26.97 25.51
N GLY A 83 -23.13 -26.89 24.20
CA GLY A 83 -22.08 -26.78 23.19
C GLY A 83 -21.06 -27.93 23.33
N ASN A 84 -19.79 -27.59 23.57
CA ASN A 84 -18.69 -28.53 23.85
C ASN A 84 -18.23 -28.49 25.32
N ALA A 85 -18.94 -27.77 26.18
CA ALA A 85 -18.54 -27.46 27.54
C ALA A 85 -19.46 -28.12 28.57
N MET A 86 -18.87 -28.58 29.67
CA MET A 86 -19.61 -29.00 30.86
C MET A 86 -18.93 -28.44 32.11
N LEU A 87 -19.72 -27.78 32.96
CA LEU A 87 -19.32 -27.38 34.30
C LEU A 87 -20.16 -28.18 35.30
N ARG A 88 -19.52 -28.83 36.26
CA ARG A 88 -20.21 -29.59 37.29
C ARG A 88 -19.64 -29.26 38.66
N ASN A 89 -20.49 -29.19 39.69
CA ASN A 89 -19.98 -29.03 41.05
C ASN A 89 -19.13 -30.22 41.50
N LYS A 90 -18.01 -29.92 42.16
CA LYS A 90 -17.14 -30.90 42.82
C LYS A 90 -17.92 -31.63 43.90
N ASP A 91 -17.76 -32.96 43.96
CA ASP A 91 -18.46 -33.77 44.97
C ASP A 91 -17.95 -33.52 46.40
N TYR A 92 -16.71 -33.02 46.55
CA TYR A 92 -16.04 -32.70 47.83
C TYR A 92 -15.97 -31.20 48.16
N GLY A 93 -16.73 -30.36 47.46
CA GLY A 93 -16.81 -28.92 47.75
C GLY A 93 -17.53 -28.63 49.07
N TYR A 94 -17.22 -27.50 49.71
CA TYR A 94 -17.98 -27.02 50.86
C TYR A 94 -19.22 -26.25 50.37
N TYR A 95 -20.40 -26.81 50.61
CA TYR A 95 -21.68 -26.21 50.26
C TYR A 95 -22.54 -26.07 51.52
N PRO A 96 -23.20 -24.92 51.75
CA PRO A 96 -24.13 -24.78 52.86
C PRO A 96 -25.31 -25.75 52.70
N GLY A 97 -25.70 -26.39 53.80
CA GLY A 97 -26.86 -27.27 53.83
C GLY A 97 -28.17 -26.47 53.77
N ILE A 98 -29.11 -26.93 52.97
CA ILE A 98 -30.45 -26.36 52.79
C ILE A 98 -31.43 -27.28 53.53
N GLN A 99 -32.28 -26.71 54.40
CA GLN A 99 -33.33 -27.47 55.08
C GLN A 99 -34.61 -27.47 54.26
N LEU A 100 -35.20 -28.64 54.04
CA LEU A 100 -36.46 -28.83 53.32
C LEU A 100 -37.50 -29.46 54.23
N ASP A 101 -38.59 -28.73 54.48
CA ASP A 101 -39.75 -29.24 55.19
C ASP A 101 -40.71 -29.96 54.24
N ALA A 102 -41.31 -31.07 54.71
CA ALA A 102 -42.22 -31.88 53.91
C ALA A 102 -43.45 -31.08 53.46
N GLY A 103 -43.76 -31.13 52.16
CA GLY A 103 -44.93 -30.47 51.56
C GLY A 103 -44.80 -28.96 51.33
N VAL A 104 -43.71 -28.32 51.75
CA VAL A 104 -43.49 -26.87 51.59
C VAL A 104 -42.51 -26.63 50.43
N PRO A 105 -42.91 -25.93 49.36
CA PRO A 105 -41.98 -25.57 48.29
C PRO A 105 -41.02 -24.47 48.76
N LEU A 106 -39.71 -24.75 48.73
CA LEU A 106 -38.66 -23.80 49.04
C LEU A 106 -38.10 -23.22 47.74
N ARG A 107 -38.20 -21.90 47.57
CA ARG A 107 -37.53 -21.16 46.51
C ARG A 107 -36.18 -20.66 47.02
N LEU A 108 -35.10 -21.00 46.31
CA LEU A 108 -33.75 -20.60 46.71
C LEU A 108 -33.51 -19.11 46.45
N THR A 109 -32.73 -18.48 47.33
CA THR A 109 -32.26 -17.11 47.19
C THR A 109 -30.99 -17.04 46.34
N LEU A 110 -30.59 -15.83 45.97
CA LEU A 110 -29.33 -15.58 45.27
C LEU A 110 -28.11 -16.03 46.10
N ASP A 111 -28.14 -15.75 47.40
CA ASP A 111 -27.07 -16.11 48.34
C ASP A 111 -26.96 -17.63 48.53
N ASP A 112 -28.09 -18.35 48.52
CA ASP A 112 -28.10 -19.82 48.57
C ASP A 112 -27.40 -20.43 47.35
N LEU A 113 -27.49 -19.77 46.19
CA LEU A 113 -26.92 -20.25 44.93
C LEU A 113 -25.46 -19.87 44.74
N ALA A 114 -25.01 -18.73 45.29
CA ALA A 114 -23.68 -18.19 45.07
C ALA A 114 -22.53 -19.20 45.29
N PRO A 115 -22.51 -20.04 46.35
CA PRO A 115 -21.45 -21.03 46.57
C PRO A 115 -21.31 -22.07 45.44
N TYR A 116 -22.40 -22.38 44.73
CA TYR A 116 -22.43 -23.38 43.67
C TYR A 116 -21.85 -22.87 42.35
N PHE A 117 -21.76 -21.55 42.16
CA PHE A 117 -21.19 -20.93 40.95
C PHE A 117 -19.75 -20.44 41.12
N GLN A 118 -19.14 -20.63 42.29
CA GLN A 118 -17.73 -20.33 42.51
C GLN A 118 -16.86 -21.27 41.68
N ILE A 119 -15.88 -20.71 40.95
CA ILE A 119 -14.97 -21.48 40.09
C ILE A 119 -14.23 -22.57 40.88
N SER A 120 -13.86 -22.28 42.14
CA SER A 120 -13.20 -23.25 43.04
C SER A 120 -14.02 -24.51 43.27
N ASN A 121 -15.35 -24.41 43.19
CA ASN A 121 -16.30 -25.50 43.41
C ASN A 121 -16.77 -26.17 42.10
N LEU A 122 -16.22 -25.82 40.95
CA LEU A 122 -16.60 -26.35 39.64
C LEU A 122 -15.46 -27.19 39.02
N ASP A 123 -15.82 -28.34 38.48
CA ASP A 123 -15.03 -29.14 37.56
C ASP A 123 -15.47 -28.80 36.14
N ALA A 124 -14.54 -28.35 35.31
CA ALA A 124 -14.77 -27.97 33.93
C ALA A 124 -14.22 -29.02 32.97
N THR A 125 -15.03 -29.45 32.00
CA THR A 125 -14.60 -30.24 30.85
C THR A 125 -14.96 -29.52 29.56
N GLY A 126 -14.05 -29.54 28.57
CA GLY A 126 -14.25 -28.82 27.30
C GLY A 126 -14.08 -27.30 27.36
N ILE A 127 -13.73 -26.74 28.52
CA ILE A 127 -13.30 -25.34 28.70
C ILE A 127 -11.91 -25.37 29.35
N SER A 128 -10.95 -24.61 28.83
CA SER A 128 -9.63 -24.53 29.46
C SER A 128 -9.70 -23.80 30.81
N PRO A 129 -8.91 -24.20 31.83
CA PRO A 129 -8.91 -23.52 33.13
C PRO A 129 -8.62 -22.02 33.04
N SER A 130 -7.73 -21.60 32.13
CA SER A 130 -7.40 -20.18 31.88
C SER A 130 -8.59 -19.38 31.36
N GLN A 131 -9.37 -19.92 30.42
CA GLN A 131 -10.58 -19.28 29.90
C GLN A 131 -11.64 -19.07 31.00
N LEU A 132 -11.75 -20.00 31.95
CA LEU A 132 -12.70 -19.89 33.04
C LEU A 132 -12.21 -18.90 34.12
N LEU A 133 -10.91 -18.88 34.41
CA LEU A 133 -10.28 -18.01 35.43
C LEU A 133 -10.28 -16.52 35.04
N GLU A 134 -10.05 -16.18 33.77
CA GLU A 134 -9.97 -14.76 33.36
C GLU A 134 -11.34 -14.07 33.34
N ASN A 135 -12.40 -14.76 32.88
CA ASN A 135 -13.67 -14.11 32.57
C ASN A 135 -14.91 -14.73 33.22
N SER A 136 -14.83 -15.94 33.82
CA SER A 136 -16.00 -16.69 34.32
C SER A 136 -17.16 -16.77 33.32
N ARG A 137 -16.86 -16.83 32.01
CA ARG A 137 -17.83 -16.81 30.92
C ARG A 137 -18.00 -18.19 30.30
N LEU A 138 -19.24 -18.54 30.00
CA LEU A 138 -19.58 -19.70 29.18
C LEU A 138 -19.33 -19.39 27.69
N PRO A 139 -18.73 -20.32 26.93
CA PRO A 139 -18.63 -20.22 25.48
C PRO A 139 -19.99 -20.13 24.80
N ASP A 140 -20.02 -19.70 23.55
CA ASP A 140 -21.26 -19.62 22.78
C ASP A 140 -21.87 -21.02 22.52
N GLY A 141 -23.18 -21.16 22.73
CA GLY A 141 -23.88 -22.42 22.48
C GLY A 141 -25.24 -22.54 23.18
N TYR A 142 -25.91 -23.67 22.94
CA TYR A 142 -27.10 -24.06 23.69
C TYR A 142 -26.70 -24.74 25.00
N TYR A 143 -27.14 -24.18 26.13
CA TYR A 143 -26.87 -24.71 27.46
C TYR A 143 -28.14 -25.17 28.17
N THR A 144 -27.98 -26.22 28.95
CA THR A 144 -28.98 -26.75 29.88
C THR A 144 -28.40 -26.74 31.29
N PHE A 145 -29.16 -26.20 32.24
CA PHE A 145 -28.77 -26.13 33.65
C PHE A 145 -29.56 -27.19 34.42
N CYS A 146 -28.85 -28.16 34.99
CA CYS A 146 -29.44 -29.29 35.72
C CYS A 146 -29.04 -29.23 37.19
N ILE A 147 -30.02 -29.46 38.05
CA ILE A 147 -29.87 -29.50 39.51
C ILE A 147 -30.26 -30.88 40.01
N GLU A 148 -29.33 -31.51 40.73
CA GLU A 148 -29.59 -32.69 41.54
C GLU A 148 -29.56 -32.32 43.03
N VAL A 149 -30.40 -32.97 43.83
CA VAL A 149 -30.48 -32.79 45.28
C VAL A 149 -29.86 -34.01 45.95
N VAL A 150 -28.86 -33.76 46.80
CA VAL A 150 -28.11 -34.78 47.53
C VAL A 150 -28.39 -34.62 49.02
N GLU A 151 -28.83 -35.68 49.68
CA GLU A 151 -29.02 -35.69 51.13
C GLU A 151 -27.66 -35.62 51.84
N VAL A 152 -27.49 -34.68 52.78
CA VAL A 152 -26.18 -34.41 53.41
C VAL A 152 -25.66 -35.60 54.22
N ASN A 153 -26.56 -36.29 54.93
CA ASN A 153 -26.18 -37.38 55.84
C ASN A 153 -25.83 -38.69 55.11
N SER A 154 -26.56 -39.03 54.04
CA SER A 154 -26.38 -40.28 53.31
C SER A 154 -25.53 -40.14 52.05
N GLY A 155 -25.36 -38.93 51.53
CA GLY A 155 -24.70 -38.66 50.25
C GLY A 155 -25.50 -39.15 49.03
N GLN A 156 -26.73 -39.62 49.21
CA GLN A 156 -27.56 -40.15 48.13
C GLN A 156 -28.26 -39.03 47.36
N VAL A 157 -28.36 -39.19 46.03
CA VAL A 157 -29.17 -38.32 45.19
C VAL A 157 -30.64 -38.70 45.38
N ILE A 158 -31.44 -37.75 45.86
CA ILE A 158 -32.86 -37.96 46.22
C ILE A 158 -33.83 -37.23 45.29
N SER A 159 -33.31 -36.64 44.20
CA SER A 159 -34.07 -36.03 43.10
C SER A 159 -33.91 -36.83 41.81
N ALA A 160 -34.90 -36.78 40.92
CA ALA A 160 -34.78 -37.36 39.60
C ALA A 160 -33.84 -36.52 38.70
N SER A 161 -32.68 -37.08 38.34
CA SER A 161 -31.65 -36.39 37.53
C SER A 161 -32.14 -35.82 36.19
N ALA A 162 -33.16 -36.42 35.57
CA ALA A 162 -33.72 -35.97 34.30
C ALA A 162 -34.77 -34.85 34.41
N LEU A 163 -35.37 -34.66 35.59
CA LEU A 163 -36.48 -33.71 35.79
C LEU A 163 -36.03 -32.37 36.40
N GLY A 164 -34.80 -32.29 36.91
CA GLY A 164 -34.22 -31.07 37.48
C GLY A 164 -33.49 -30.17 36.47
N CYS A 165 -33.76 -30.27 35.18
CA CYS A 165 -33.08 -29.50 34.13
C CYS A 165 -33.95 -28.37 33.57
N SER A 166 -33.33 -27.22 33.26
CA SER A 166 -33.96 -26.13 32.53
C SER A 166 -34.25 -26.52 31.08
N SER A 167 -35.11 -25.76 30.39
CA SER A 167 -35.14 -25.79 28.92
C SER A 167 -33.78 -25.31 28.35
N PRO A 168 -33.34 -25.82 27.18
CA PRO A 168 -32.13 -25.32 26.54
C PRO A 168 -32.22 -23.83 26.23
N VAL A 169 -31.19 -23.07 26.59
CA VAL A 169 -31.09 -21.62 26.35
C VAL A 169 -29.89 -21.31 25.48
N TRP A 170 -30.04 -20.36 24.55
CA TRP A 170 -28.93 -19.88 23.71
C TRP A 170 -28.12 -18.82 24.45
N ILE A 171 -26.85 -19.11 24.70
CA ILE A 171 -25.89 -18.17 25.29
C ILE A 171 -24.92 -17.76 24.18
N SER A 172 -24.77 -16.45 23.96
CA SER A 172 -23.81 -15.91 23.00
C SER A 172 -23.24 -14.60 23.51
N THR A 173 -21.97 -14.36 23.20
CA THR A 173 -21.33 -13.07 23.45
C THR A 173 -21.35 -12.22 22.18
N SER A 174 -21.82 -11.00 22.29
CA SER A 174 -21.87 -10.06 21.17
C SER A 174 -20.59 -9.24 21.05
N GLN A 175 -20.23 -8.84 19.83
CA GLN A 175 -19.10 -7.93 19.62
C GLN A 175 -19.52 -6.47 19.88
N PRO A 176 -18.60 -5.63 20.42
CA PRO A 176 -18.83 -4.20 20.55
C PRO A 176 -19.01 -3.53 19.17
N PRO A 177 -19.59 -2.34 19.09
CA PRO A 177 -19.80 -1.65 17.82
C PRO A 177 -18.47 -1.35 17.12
N LEU A 178 -18.49 -1.37 15.78
CA LEU A 178 -17.34 -1.00 14.94
C LEU A 178 -17.46 0.47 14.55
N LEU A 179 -16.43 1.28 14.82
CA LEU A 179 -16.45 2.70 14.49
C LEU A 179 -16.16 2.91 12.99
N ASN A 180 -16.97 3.73 12.33
CA ASN A 180 -16.85 3.96 10.89
C ASN A 180 -16.35 5.38 10.59
N LEU A 181 -17.06 6.39 11.10
CA LEU A 181 -16.76 7.81 10.86
C LEU A 181 -16.80 8.60 12.17
N PRO A 182 -15.91 9.59 12.35
CA PRO A 182 -14.73 9.90 11.51
C PRO A 182 -13.70 8.76 11.48
N LEU A 183 -12.91 8.66 10.39
CA LEU A 183 -11.89 7.62 10.24
C LEU A 183 -10.78 7.77 11.30
N LYS A 184 -10.21 6.64 11.72
CA LYS A 184 -9.13 6.59 12.71
C LYS A 184 -7.88 7.32 12.19
N GLY A 185 -7.43 8.32 12.95
CA GLY A 185 -6.26 9.15 12.63
C GLY A 185 -6.48 10.20 11.54
N GLY A 186 -7.71 10.36 11.04
CA GLY A 186 -8.00 11.31 9.96
C GLY A 186 -7.97 12.77 10.40
N GLY A 187 -7.66 13.66 9.45
CA GLY A 187 -7.87 15.11 9.58
C GLY A 187 -9.28 15.49 9.13
N ILE A 188 -9.97 16.30 9.92
CA ILE A 188 -11.30 16.83 9.58
C ILE A 188 -11.21 18.34 9.47
N ALA A 189 -11.57 18.91 8.32
CA ALA A 189 -11.60 20.37 8.14
C ALA A 189 -12.70 21.00 8.99
N TYR A 190 -12.36 22.03 9.77
CA TYR A 190 -13.35 22.87 10.44
C TYR A 190 -14.17 23.64 9.39
N ARG A 191 -15.49 23.65 9.55
CA ARG A 191 -16.43 24.43 8.74
C ARG A 191 -17.44 25.06 9.68
N GLU A 192 -17.82 26.32 9.45
CA GLU A 192 -18.84 27.01 10.24
C GLU A 192 -20.21 26.93 9.53
N PRO A 193 -21.28 26.40 10.17
CA PRO A 193 -21.30 25.82 11.51
C PRO A 193 -20.73 24.39 11.56
N LEU A 194 -20.04 24.06 12.66
CA LEU A 194 -19.43 22.74 12.84
C LEU A 194 -20.52 21.67 12.93
N ASN A 195 -20.50 20.72 11.98
CA ASN A 195 -21.39 19.57 11.95
C ASN A 195 -20.57 18.30 11.67
N LEU A 196 -20.25 17.56 12.73
CA LEU A 196 -19.49 16.31 12.66
C LEU A 196 -20.43 15.11 12.85
N THR A 197 -20.44 14.20 11.88
CA THR A 197 -21.22 12.96 11.96
C THR A 197 -20.35 11.84 12.51
N PHE A 198 -20.73 11.31 13.66
CA PHE A 198 -20.18 10.08 14.21
C PHE A 198 -21.09 8.91 13.84
N ASN A 199 -20.52 7.84 13.30
CA ASN A 199 -21.26 6.66 12.89
C ASN A 199 -20.53 5.36 13.25
N TRP A 200 -21.29 4.35 13.66
CA TRP A 200 -20.78 3.03 14.01
C TRP A 200 -21.73 1.91 13.54
N THR A 201 -21.17 0.73 13.30
CA THR A 201 -21.89 -0.47 12.88
C THR A 201 -22.23 -1.36 14.09
N PRO A 202 -23.50 -1.69 14.34
CA PRO A 202 -23.89 -2.66 15.36
C PRO A 202 -23.45 -4.08 14.98
N ARG A 203 -22.78 -4.79 15.89
CA ARG A 203 -22.34 -6.19 15.69
C ARG A 203 -23.02 -7.19 16.63
N HIS A 204 -24.21 -6.85 17.11
CA HIS A 204 -25.01 -7.67 18.02
C HIS A 204 -26.40 -8.03 17.49
N MET A 205 -26.72 -7.62 16.25
CA MET A 205 -28.05 -7.81 15.66
C MET A 205 -28.43 -9.29 15.47
N SER A 206 -27.45 -10.18 15.36
CA SER A 206 -27.66 -11.63 15.29
C SER A 206 -27.86 -12.29 16.66
N SER A 207 -27.62 -11.58 17.77
CA SER A 207 -27.77 -12.14 19.11
C SER A 207 -29.18 -11.89 19.62
N ALA A 208 -29.92 -12.97 19.90
CA ALA A 208 -31.23 -12.90 20.55
C ALA A 208 -31.19 -12.16 21.90
N ASN A 209 -30.02 -12.09 22.55
CA ASN A 209 -29.82 -11.47 23.85
C ASN A 209 -29.57 -9.95 23.80
N ALA A 210 -29.23 -9.39 22.63
CA ALA A 210 -28.81 -8.00 22.49
C ALA A 210 -29.45 -7.25 21.30
N ALA A 211 -30.08 -7.96 20.35
CA ALA A 211 -30.57 -7.40 19.08
C ALA A 211 -31.57 -6.24 19.22
N PHE A 212 -32.43 -6.24 20.23
CA PHE A 212 -33.57 -5.31 20.30
C PHE A 212 -33.50 -4.30 21.45
N GLN A 213 -32.54 -4.43 22.35
CA GLN A 213 -32.50 -3.62 23.57
C GLN A 213 -31.09 -3.15 23.92
N THR A 214 -30.38 -2.63 22.91
CA THR A 214 -29.05 -2.05 23.11
C THR A 214 -29.09 -0.54 22.94
N GLU A 215 -28.56 0.18 23.93
CA GLU A 215 -28.26 1.60 23.86
C GLU A 215 -26.75 1.81 23.71
N TYR A 216 -26.36 2.94 23.13
CA TYR A 216 -24.96 3.32 22.95
C TYR A 216 -24.63 4.53 23.80
N GLU A 217 -23.58 4.42 24.60
CA GLU A 217 -22.95 5.54 25.26
C GLU A 217 -21.80 6.04 24.40
N PHE A 218 -21.93 7.25 23.87
CA PHE A 218 -20.89 7.96 23.13
C PHE A 218 -20.04 8.78 24.09
N THR A 219 -18.72 8.77 23.92
CA THR A 219 -17.78 9.59 24.69
C THR A 219 -16.76 10.22 23.74
N LEU A 220 -16.57 11.53 23.83
CA LEU A 220 -15.58 12.33 23.11
C LEU A 220 -14.72 13.10 24.11
N SER A 221 -13.40 13.11 23.91
CA SER A 221 -12.43 13.81 24.75
C SER A 221 -11.39 14.54 23.90
N GLU A 222 -10.90 15.68 24.40
CA GLU A 222 -9.78 16.42 23.81
C GLU A 222 -8.44 15.88 24.34
N LEU A 223 -7.54 15.48 23.44
CA LEU A 223 -6.22 14.98 23.80
C LEU A 223 -5.20 16.13 23.75
N TRP A 224 -4.62 16.45 24.90
CA TRP A 224 -3.64 17.53 25.06
C TRP A 224 -2.20 17.11 24.71
N ASP A 225 -1.86 15.84 24.94
CA ASP A 225 -0.51 15.31 24.78
C ASP A 225 -0.43 14.41 23.53
N THR A 226 0.56 14.68 22.66
CA THR A 226 0.83 13.89 21.45
C THR A 226 1.90 12.82 21.64
N THR A 227 2.60 12.81 22.77
CA THR A 227 3.70 11.86 23.10
C THR A 227 3.18 10.55 23.67
N ILE A 228 2.07 10.61 24.41
CA ILE A 228 1.41 9.43 24.98
C ILE A 228 0.51 8.79 23.91
N PRO A 229 0.47 7.44 23.80
CA PRO A 229 -0.48 6.76 22.92
C PRO A 229 -1.92 7.21 23.19
N PRO A 230 -2.71 7.50 22.14
CA PRO A 230 -4.06 8.06 22.29
C PRO A 230 -4.98 7.23 23.18
N GLU A 231 -4.84 5.91 23.16
CA GLU A 231 -5.64 5.00 23.96
C GLU A 231 -5.39 5.21 25.46
N ALA A 232 -4.12 5.37 25.85
CA ALA A 232 -3.74 5.64 27.23
C ALA A 232 -4.11 7.07 27.65
N ALA A 233 -3.92 8.05 26.76
CA ALA A 233 -4.31 9.43 27.01
C ALA A 233 -5.82 9.57 27.21
N PHE A 234 -6.63 8.91 26.37
CA PHE A 234 -8.08 8.95 26.44
C PHE A 234 -8.63 8.41 27.77
N LEU A 235 -8.08 7.31 28.29
CA LEU A 235 -8.52 6.70 29.55
C LEU A 235 -8.26 7.58 30.78
N ASN A 236 -7.27 8.47 30.70
CA ASN A 236 -6.91 9.39 31.78
C ASN A 236 -7.48 10.81 31.59
N THR A 237 -8.23 11.04 30.51
CA THR A 237 -8.77 12.36 30.17
C THR A 237 -10.26 12.42 30.47
N ALA A 238 -10.72 13.51 31.09
CA ALA A 238 -12.14 13.73 31.33
C ALA A 238 -12.92 13.85 29.99
N PRO A 239 -14.13 13.26 29.88
CA PRO A 239 -14.99 13.43 28.71
C PRO A 239 -15.32 14.90 28.46
N LEU A 240 -15.07 15.37 27.24
CA LEU A 240 -15.56 16.66 26.76
C LEU A 240 -17.07 16.60 26.49
N TYR A 241 -17.53 15.49 25.91
CA TYR A 241 -18.94 15.26 25.65
C TYR A 241 -19.29 13.79 25.82
N GLN A 242 -20.38 13.52 26.52
CA GLN A 242 -20.89 12.16 26.75
C GLN A 242 -22.41 12.16 26.64
N THR A 243 -22.96 11.19 25.91
CA THR A 243 -24.41 11.04 25.75
C THR A 243 -24.79 9.59 25.53
N ILE A 244 -26.05 9.25 25.80
CA ILE A 244 -26.62 7.92 25.51
C ILE A 244 -27.64 8.07 24.38
N THR A 245 -27.61 7.17 23.40
CA THR A 245 -28.54 7.15 22.28
C THR A 245 -28.82 5.72 21.81
N PRO A 246 -30.05 5.38 21.41
CA PRO A 246 -30.33 4.10 20.73
C PRO A 246 -29.91 4.12 19.25
N ALA A 247 -29.64 5.30 18.67
CA ALA A 247 -29.23 5.42 17.27
C ALA A 247 -27.78 4.96 17.06
N THR A 248 -27.45 4.56 15.84
CA THR A 248 -26.08 4.18 15.42
C THR A 248 -25.29 5.33 14.77
N THR A 249 -25.88 6.52 14.80
CA THR A 249 -25.30 7.76 14.29
C THR A 249 -25.57 8.87 15.30
N LEU A 250 -24.58 9.71 15.54
CA LEU A 250 -24.67 10.91 16.36
C LEU A 250 -24.20 12.10 15.52
N LEU A 251 -25.04 13.12 15.41
CA LEU A 251 -24.66 14.42 14.84
C LEU A 251 -24.16 15.33 15.96
N TYR A 252 -22.92 15.76 15.86
CA TYR A 252 -22.29 16.74 16.73
C TYR A 252 -22.31 18.10 16.03
N GLY A 253 -23.25 18.94 16.45
CA GLY A 253 -23.54 20.24 15.85
C GLY A 253 -23.19 21.41 16.78
N PRO A 254 -23.71 22.61 16.48
CA PRO A 254 -23.40 23.83 17.24
C PRO A 254 -24.02 23.89 18.65
N ALA A 255 -24.91 22.94 18.99
CA ALA A 255 -25.51 22.85 20.33
C ALA A 255 -24.62 22.10 21.34
N GLN A 256 -23.61 21.37 20.86
CA GLN A 256 -22.63 20.66 21.68
C GLN A 256 -21.43 21.57 22.03
N PRO A 257 -20.56 21.17 22.98
CA PRO A 257 -19.34 21.92 23.27
C PRO A 257 -18.53 22.24 22.00
N GLN A 258 -17.93 23.42 21.93
CA GLN A 258 -17.18 23.79 20.74
C GLN A 258 -15.86 23.01 20.66
N LEU A 259 -15.53 22.52 19.47
CA LEU A 259 -14.22 21.92 19.19
C LEU A 259 -13.29 22.98 18.60
N ILE A 260 -12.04 22.97 19.05
CA ILE A 260 -11.03 23.97 18.70
C ILE A 260 -10.18 23.43 17.54
N PRO A 261 -10.06 24.16 16.43
CA PRO A 261 -9.15 23.80 15.35
C PRO A 261 -7.69 23.68 15.81
N GLY A 262 -6.93 22.80 15.18
CA GLY A 262 -5.56 22.45 15.55
C GLY A 262 -5.45 21.43 16.71
N LYS A 263 -6.57 21.06 17.34
CA LYS A 263 -6.59 20.08 18.43
C LYS A 263 -6.89 18.66 17.96
N ARG A 264 -6.43 17.70 18.75
CA ARG A 264 -6.65 16.27 18.54
C ARG A 264 -7.74 15.79 19.49
N TYR A 265 -8.68 15.04 18.95
CA TYR A 265 -9.80 14.50 19.69
C TYR A 265 -9.80 12.97 19.60
N ALA A 266 -10.33 12.33 20.63
CA ALA A 266 -10.52 10.90 20.67
C ALA A 266 -11.93 10.57 21.13
N TRP A 267 -12.49 9.51 20.57
CA TRP A 267 -13.85 9.09 20.85
C TRP A 267 -13.99 7.58 20.89
N ARG A 268 -14.97 7.12 21.67
CA ARG A 268 -15.37 5.71 21.75
C ARG A 268 -16.87 5.58 21.90
N VAL A 269 -17.37 4.40 21.61
CA VAL A 269 -18.77 4.03 21.83
C VAL A 269 -18.83 2.78 22.70
N LYS A 270 -19.68 2.78 23.72
CA LYS A 270 -19.97 1.61 24.56
C LYS A 270 -21.38 1.11 24.27
N ALA A 271 -21.52 -0.13 23.83
CA ALA A 271 -22.84 -0.78 23.75
C ALA A 271 -23.27 -1.30 25.13
N LYS A 272 -24.49 -0.98 25.53
CA LYS A 272 -25.11 -1.42 26.78
C LYS A 272 -26.41 -2.13 26.44
N ALA A 273 -26.49 -3.44 26.70
CA ALA A 273 -27.77 -4.14 26.63
C ALA A 273 -28.57 -3.81 27.90
N LYS A 274 -29.80 -3.33 27.74
CA LYS A 274 -30.72 -3.04 28.84
C LYS A 274 -32.00 -3.84 28.64
N MET A 275 -32.65 -4.23 29.73
CA MET A 275 -34.04 -4.71 29.70
C MET A 275 -34.71 -4.15 30.94
N GLY A 276 -35.61 -3.20 30.73
CA GLY A 276 -36.11 -2.36 31.81
C GLY A 276 -35.00 -1.46 32.36
N ILE A 277 -34.74 -1.56 33.66
CA ILE A 277 -33.77 -0.72 34.39
C ILE A 277 -32.39 -1.40 34.47
N ASP A 278 -32.33 -2.72 34.30
CA ASP A 278 -31.10 -3.50 34.48
C ASP A 278 -30.24 -3.50 33.21
N GLU A 279 -28.92 -3.30 33.38
CA GLU A 279 -27.89 -3.46 32.35
C GLU A 279 -27.31 -4.88 32.38
N TYR A 280 -27.06 -5.47 31.21
CA TYR A 280 -26.49 -6.82 31.08
C TYR A 280 -25.16 -6.82 30.36
N ASP A 281 -24.22 -7.58 30.91
CA ASP A 281 -22.91 -7.82 30.30
C ASP A 281 -22.98 -8.99 29.31
N VAL A 282 -23.42 -8.68 28.09
CA VAL A 282 -23.51 -9.61 26.96
C VAL A 282 -22.49 -9.30 25.87
N PHE A 283 -21.67 -8.28 26.07
CA PHE A 283 -20.69 -7.81 25.09
C PHE A 283 -19.26 -8.21 25.47
N LEU A 284 -18.42 -8.44 24.48
CA LEU A 284 -16.97 -8.49 24.68
C LEU A 284 -16.44 -7.09 25.06
N ASN A 285 -15.33 -7.04 25.81
CA ASN A 285 -14.69 -5.80 26.24
C ASN A 285 -15.65 -4.82 26.96
N ASN A 286 -16.60 -5.36 27.74
CA ASN A 286 -17.64 -4.59 28.44
C ASN A 286 -18.43 -3.65 27.51
N GLY A 287 -18.55 -4.00 26.23
CA GLY A 287 -19.24 -3.22 25.21
C GLY A 287 -18.44 -2.07 24.61
N TYR A 288 -17.21 -1.81 25.06
CA TYR A 288 -16.37 -0.74 24.52
C TYR A 288 -15.84 -1.09 23.13
N SER A 289 -16.08 -0.17 22.18
CA SER A 289 -15.35 -0.14 20.91
C SER A 289 -13.87 0.16 21.13
N GLU A 290 -13.08 0.02 20.08
CA GLU A 290 -11.77 0.68 20.04
C GLU A 290 -11.91 2.21 20.13
N ILE A 291 -10.80 2.88 20.44
CA ILE A 291 -10.74 4.33 20.51
C ILE A 291 -10.28 4.85 19.15
N TYR A 292 -11.11 5.67 18.52
CA TYR A 292 -10.75 6.39 17.31
C TYR A 292 -10.27 7.79 17.65
N THR A 293 -9.31 8.28 16.88
CA THR A 293 -8.76 9.64 17.03
C THR A 293 -8.94 10.39 15.73
N PHE A 294 -9.06 11.72 15.81
CA PHE A 294 -9.02 12.60 14.65
C PHE A 294 -8.41 13.95 15.04
N ILE A 295 -7.92 14.69 14.05
CA ILE A 295 -7.41 16.04 14.24
C ILE A 295 -8.39 17.00 13.57
N LEU A 296 -8.88 17.99 14.32
CA LEU A 296 -9.69 19.05 13.74
C LEU A 296 -8.74 20.06 13.10
N GLN A 297 -8.73 20.15 11.77
CA GLN A 297 -7.89 21.05 11.01
C GLN A 297 -8.53 22.44 10.95
N GLU A 298 -7.69 23.48 10.85
CA GLU A 298 -8.18 24.85 10.64
C GLU A 298 -9.01 24.96 9.36
N ASP A 299 -9.97 25.90 9.37
CA ASP A 299 -10.71 26.24 8.17
C ASP A 299 -9.78 26.92 7.16
N CYS A 300 -9.35 26.14 6.18
CA CYS A 300 -8.57 26.57 5.05
C CYS A 300 -9.48 26.58 3.82
N GLN A 301 -10.32 27.60 3.67
CA GLN A 301 -11.17 27.75 2.48
C GLN A 301 -10.29 27.95 1.23
N PRO A 302 -10.59 27.29 0.10
CA PRO A 302 -9.85 27.51 -1.14
C PRO A 302 -9.99 28.96 -1.64
N PRO A 303 -9.04 29.46 -2.46
CA PRO A 303 -9.13 30.80 -3.02
C PRO A 303 -10.44 31.00 -3.81
N GLN A 304 -11.05 32.17 -3.64
CA GLN A 304 -12.32 32.53 -4.28
C GLN A 304 -12.11 33.51 -5.43
N GLN A 305 -13.15 33.71 -6.25
CA GLN A 305 -13.13 34.61 -7.42
C GLN A 305 -12.02 34.26 -8.43
N VAL A 306 -11.82 32.98 -8.64
CA VAL A 306 -10.86 32.44 -9.60
C VAL A 306 -11.29 32.78 -11.03
N LEU A 307 -10.40 33.41 -11.81
CA LEU A 307 -10.65 33.81 -13.20
C LEU A 307 -9.40 33.62 -14.07
N ALA A 308 -9.59 33.07 -15.27
CA ALA A 308 -8.57 32.96 -16.31
C ALA A 308 -8.85 33.96 -17.45
N THR A 309 -7.84 34.74 -17.82
CA THR A 309 -7.86 35.68 -18.95
C THR A 309 -6.80 35.27 -19.97
N VAL A 310 -7.18 35.19 -21.25
CA VAL A 310 -6.26 34.80 -22.33
C VAL A 310 -5.88 36.02 -23.17
N GLU A 311 -4.62 36.40 -23.15
CA GLU A 311 -4.08 37.52 -23.94
C GLU A 311 -2.79 37.10 -24.64
N LYS A 312 -2.67 37.39 -25.95
CA LYS A 312 -1.44 37.13 -26.75
C LYS A 312 -0.86 35.71 -26.55
N ASN A 313 -1.73 34.71 -26.47
CA ASN A 313 -1.37 33.30 -26.26
C ASN A 313 -0.77 32.98 -24.87
N VAL A 314 -1.02 33.84 -23.87
CA VAL A 314 -0.69 33.63 -22.46
C VAL A 314 -1.99 33.62 -21.67
N VAL A 315 -2.11 32.68 -20.73
CA VAL A 315 -3.29 32.56 -19.85
C VAL A 315 -2.90 33.07 -18.48
N THR A 316 -3.52 34.15 -18.02
CA THR A 316 -3.33 34.63 -16.65
C THR A 316 -4.49 34.16 -15.80
N VAL A 317 -4.20 33.34 -14.79
CA VAL A 317 -5.15 32.88 -13.77
C VAL A 317 -4.96 33.78 -12.54
N SER A 318 -6.04 34.37 -12.04
CA SER A 318 -6.04 35.29 -10.88
C SER A 318 -7.15 34.92 -9.90
N TRP A 319 -6.98 35.26 -8.61
CA TRP A 319 -7.93 34.97 -7.54
C TRP A 319 -7.88 36.02 -6.43
N LEU A 320 -8.88 36.02 -5.55
CA LEU A 320 -8.85 36.84 -4.34
C LEU A 320 -7.96 36.18 -3.26
N PRO A 321 -6.88 36.83 -2.81
CA PRO A 321 -5.97 36.26 -1.82
C PRO A 321 -6.65 36.04 -0.46
N GLN A 322 -6.33 34.91 0.19
CA GLN A 322 -6.84 34.53 1.50
C GLN A 322 -5.81 34.84 2.60
N PRO A 323 -6.20 35.46 3.73
CA PRO A 323 -5.25 35.90 4.77
C PRO A 323 -4.42 34.79 5.42
N LYS A 324 -4.91 33.54 5.38
CA LYS A 324 -4.30 32.38 6.05
C LYS A 324 -3.42 31.51 5.13
N MET A 325 -3.31 31.83 3.84
CA MET A 325 -2.52 31.05 2.89
C MET A 325 -1.11 31.63 2.75
N SER A 326 -0.09 30.79 2.93
CA SER A 326 1.31 31.17 2.76
C SER A 326 1.85 30.93 1.35
N GLU A 327 1.21 30.01 0.61
CA GLU A 327 1.57 29.65 -0.77
C GLU A 327 0.30 29.16 -1.49
N TYR A 328 0.16 29.56 -2.76
CA TYR A 328 -0.90 29.11 -3.66
C TYR A 328 -0.36 28.10 -4.67
N ILE A 329 -1.26 27.27 -5.18
CA ILE A 329 -0.99 26.30 -6.23
C ILE A 329 -2.10 26.34 -7.28
N VAL A 330 -1.74 26.56 -8.53
CA VAL A 330 -2.63 26.44 -9.68
C VAL A 330 -2.35 25.10 -10.33
N GLU A 331 -3.37 24.23 -10.37
CA GLU A 331 -3.30 22.99 -11.13
C GLU A 331 -4.10 23.17 -12.43
N TYR A 332 -3.55 22.82 -13.59
CA TYR A 332 -4.23 22.88 -14.88
C TYR A 332 -3.91 21.66 -15.76
N ARG A 333 -4.84 21.26 -16.62
CA ARG A 333 -4.69 20.14 -17.57
C ARG A 333 -5.53 20.36 -18.82
N GLU A 334 -5.24 19.67 -19.92
CA GLU A 334 -6.14 19.69 -21.09
C GLU A 334 -7.50 19.08 -20.70
N SER A 335 -8.62 19.58 -21.23
CA SER A 335 -9.98 19.10 -20.95
C SER A 335 -10.25 17.73 -21.60
N LYS A 336 -9.55 16.69 -21.15
CA LYS A 336 -9.65 15.27 -21.56
C LYS A 336 -9.57 14.37 -20.33
N ASP A 337 -10.23 13.21 -20.39
CA ASP A 337 -10.41 12.33 -19.22
C ASP A 337 -9.09 11.81 -18.62
N ASP A 338 -8.02 11.66 -19.43
CA ASP A 338 -6.71 11.14 -19.02
C ASP A 338 -5.57 12.20 -18.99
N ALA A 339 -5.90 13.49 -19.04
CA ALA A 339 -4.86 14.53 -19.05
C ALA A 339 -4.19 14.71 -17.67
N GLU A 340 -2.84 14.73 -17.64
CA GLU A 340 -2.06 14.99 -16.44
C GLU A 340 -2.19 16.44 -15.96
N TRP A 341 -2.14 16.61 -14.64
CA TRP A 341 -2.18 17.92 -13.99
C TRP A 341 -0.78 18.55 -13.92
N PHE A 342 -0.66 19.73 -14.52
CA PHE A 342 0.48 20.62 -14.35
C PHE A 342 0.23 21.53 -13.16
N ASN A 343 1.26 21.76 -12.34
CA ASN A 343 1.15 22.53 -11.11
C ASN A 343 2.08 23.75 -11.15
N VAL A 344 1.56 24.93 -10.80
CA VAL A 344 2.35 26.15 -10.63
C VAL A 344 2.15 26.67 -9.22
N LYS A 345 3.24 26.75 -8.45
CA LYS A 345 3.23 27.33 -7.12
C LYS A 345 3.59 28.81 -7.19
N THR A 346 2.91 29.63 -6.40
CA THR A 346 3.20 31.06 -6.31
C THR A 346 2.86 31.60 -4.92
N SER A 347 3.51 32.68 -4.52
CA SER A 347 3.10 33.49 -3.36
C SER A 347 2.23 34.69 -3.76
N GLU A 348 2.06 34.93 -5.06
CA GLU A 348 1.25 36.01 -5.62
C GLU A 348 -0.22 35.56 -5.75
N ASP A 349 -1.10 36.52 -6.04
CA ASP A 349 -2.55 36.31 -6.25
C ASP A 349 -2.91 35.94 -7.71
N HIS A 350 -1.90 35.72 -8.55
CA HIS A 350 -2.05 35.33 -9.94
C HIS A 350 -0.88 34.46 -10.44
N VAL A 351 -1.10 33.75 -11.54
CA VAL A 351 -0.12 32.96 -12.29
C VAL A 351 -0.35 33.17 -13.79
N ALA A 352 0.74 33.37 -14.53
CA ALA A 352 0.73 33.31 -15.98
C ALA A 352 1.19 31.93 -16.47
N ILE A 353 0.34 31.27 -17.27
CA ILE A 353 0.56 30.00 -17.95
C ILE A 353 0.92 30.30 -19.40
N TYR A 354 2.14 29.96 -19.79
CA TYR A 354 2.70 30.28 -21.11
C TYR A 354 2.78 29.05 -22.05
N ASP A 355 2.60 27.85 -21.52
CA ASP A 355 2.74 26.56 -22.22
C ASP A 355 1.38 25.95 -22.60
N ALA A 356 0.30 26.73 -22.52
CA ALA A 356 -1.01 26.34 -23.01
C ALA A 356 -0.99 26.32 -24.55
N ILE A 357 -1.31 25.17 -25.14
CA ILE A 357 -1.23 24.95 -26.58
C ILE A 357 -2.39 25.69 -27.28
N PRO A 358 -2.13 26.46 -28.35
CA PRO A 358 -3.18 27.12 -29.14
C PRO A 358 -4.27 26.16 -29.62
N GLY A 359 -5.52 26.63 -29.64
CA GLY A 359 -6.68 25.88 -30.13
C GLY A 359 -7.20 24.77 -29.21
N ARG A 360 -6.58 24.57 -28.04
CA ARG A 360 -6.94 23.53 -27.07
C ARG A 360 -7.77 24.10 -25.92
N SER A 361 -8.55 23.22 -25.27
CA SER A 361 -9.32 23.55 -24.08
C SER A 361 -8.63 22.98 -22.84
N TYR A 362 -8.65 23.74 -21.75
CA TYR A 362 -8.01 23.36 -20.49
C TYR A 362 -8.98 23.50 -19.32
N GLU A 363 -8.82 22.61 -18.35
CA GLU A 363 -9.40 22.72 -17.02
C GLU A 363 -8.34 23.21 -16.04
N TYR A 364 -8.72 24.02 -15.06
CA TYR A 364 -7.83 24.50 -14.02
C TYR A 364 -8.55 24.64 -12.68
N ARG A 365 -7.80 24.55 -11.59
CA ARG A 365 -8.27 24.81 -10.23
C ARG A 365 -7.17 25.52 -9.45
N VAL A 366 -7.58 26.38 -8.53
CA VAL A 366 -6.66 27.12 -7.65
C VAL A 366 -6.83 26.60 -6.23
N GLY A 367 -5.71 26.33 -5.58
CA GLY A 367 -5.64 25.92 -4.20
C GLY A 367 -4.54 26.65 -3.46
N GLY A 368 -4.32 26.26 -2.21
CA GLY A 368 -3.25 26.80 -1.39
C GLY A 368 -2.97 25.98 -0.15
N TYR A 369 -1.95 26.41 0.57
CA TYR A 369 -1.48 25.79 1.80
C TYR A 369 -1.72 26.76 2.97
N CYS A 370 -2.57 26.38 3.92
CA CYS A 370 -2.74 27.10 5.18
C CYS A 370 -1.88 26.51 6.31
N VAL A 371 -1.57 25.22 6.24
CA VAL A 371 -0.67 24.50 7.16
C VAL A 371 0.32 23.73 6.29
N ALA A 372 1.58 23.62 6.74
CA ALA A 372 2.61 22.89 6.01
C ALA A 372 2.11 21.49 5.59
N GLU A 373 2.32 21.15 4.32
CA GLU A 373 1.99 19.85 3.68
C GLU A 373 0.50 19.53 3.43
N THR A 374 -0.46 20.34 3.88
CA THR A 374 -1.89 20.13 3.60
C THR A 374 -2.40 21.12 2.55
N LYS A 375 -2.75 20.63 1.35
CA LYS A 375 -3.29 21.46 0.24
C LYS A 375 -4.81 21.49 0.24
N THR A 376 -5.43 22.66 0.21
CA THR A 376 -6.86 22.81 -0.09
C THR A 376 -7.05 23.28 -1.53
N MET A 377 -7.88 22.58 -2.30
CA MET A 377 -8.18 22.90 -3.70
C MET A 377 -9.60 23.45 -3.85
N GLY A 378 -9.76 24.44 -4.72
CA GLY A 378 -11.05 24.98 -5.13
C GLY A 378 -11.72 24.17 -6.24
N ASP A 379 -12.81 24.73 -6.76
CA ASP A 379 -13.59 24.13 -7.84
C ASP A 379 -12.82 24.12 -9.17
N LEU A 380 -13.24 23.24 -10.08
CA LEU A 380 -12.75 23.20 -11.45
C LEU A 380 -13.37 24.31 -12.29
N HIS A 381 -12.52 25.02 -13.01
CA HIS A 381 -12.86 26.01 -14.02
C HIS A 381 -12.29 25.60 -15.36
N GLY A 382 -12.74 26.23 -16.45
CA GLY A 382 -12.23 25.96 -17.80
C GLY A 382 -11.86 27.24 -18.55
N PHE A 383 -10.86 27.14 -19.42
CA PHE A 383 -10.54 28.17 -20.42
C PHE A 383 -10.22 27.51 -21.77
N LYS A 384 -10.33 28.29 -22.85
CA LYS A 384 -10.03 27.84 -24.21
C LYS A 384 -9.00 28.74 -24.87
N MET A 385 -7.97 28.13 -25.44
CA MET A 385 -6.94 28.85 -26.18
C MET A 385 -7.44 29.22 -27.59
N PRO A 386 -7.18 30.44 -28.08
CA PRO A 386 -7.43 30.78 -29.47
C PRO A 386 -6.59 29.89 -30.39
N ALA A 387 -7.14 29.49 -31.53
CA ALA A 387 -6.40 28.73 -32.55
C ALA A 387 -5.32 29.61 -33.17
N LYS A 388 -4.15 29.04 -33.47
CA LYS A 388 -3.04 29.75 -34.10
C LYS A 388 -3.44 30.12 -35.53
N ASP A 389 -3.26 31.38 -35.91
CA ASP A 389 -3.40 31.80 -37.30
C ASP A 389 -2.26 31.19 -38.13
N SER A 390 -2.61 30.34 -39.09
CA SER A 390 -1.67 29.63 -39.97
C SER A 390 -0.97 30.55 -40.98
N SER A 391 -1.30 31.84 -40.99
CA SER A 391 -0.67 32.85 -41.85
C SER A 391 0.72 33.34 -41.39
N VAL A 392 1.17 32.99 -40.17
CA VAL A 392 2.43 33.49 -39.57
C VAL A 392 3.67 32.64 -39.93
N ASN A 393 3.52 31.42 -40.44
CA ASN A 393 4.65 30.50 -40.72
C ASN A 393 5.20 30.56 -42.16
N LYS A 394 5.05 31.68 -42.88
CA LYS A 394 5.54 31.81 -44.26
C LYS A 394 7.02 32.17 -44.42
N ASN A 395 7.71 32.53 -43.33
CA ASN A 395 9.10 32.99 -43.40
C ASN A 395 10.00 32.24 -42.40
N CYS A 396 10.24 30.95 -42.62
CA CYS A 396 11.44 30.31 -42.06
C CYS A 396 12.55 30.41 -43.12
N GLY A 397 13.59 31.21 -42.85
CA GLY A 397 14.68 31.47 -43.81
C GLY A 397 15.38 32.82 -43.69
N LEU A 398 14.92 33.70 -42.79
CA LEU A 398 15.67 34.89 -42.38
C LEU A 398 15.86 34.81 -40.87
N LEU A 399 17.11 34.75 -40.40
CA LEU A 399 17.42 35.04 -39.01
C LEU A 399 16.99 36.50 -38.77
N PRO A 400 15.98 36.78 -37.93
CA PRO A 400 15.70 38.15 -37.58
C PRO A 400 16.90 38.70 -36.81
N ASP A 401 17.31 39.91 -37.13
CA ASP A 401 18.28 40.67 -36.34
C ASP A 401 17.59 40.97 -35.00
N ILE A 402 17.80 40.11 -33.98
CA ILE A 402 17.10 40.20 -32.69
C ILE A 402 17.59 41.44 -31.95
N LYS A 403 16.95 42.58 -32.22
CA LYS A 403 17.18 43.84 -31.50
C LYS A 403 16.34 43.83 -30.23
N LEU A 404 16.94 43.36 -29.14
CA LEU A 404 16.35 43.43 -27.80
C LEU A 404 16.26 44.91 -27.37
N ALA A 405 15.04 45.47 -27.38
CA ALA A 405 14.79 46.87 -26.99
C ALA A 405 15.04 47.13 -25.49
N ASN A 406 14.90 46.10 -24.65
CA ASN A 406 15.10 46.17 -23.21
C ASN A 406 16.38 45.40 -22.83
N GLN A 407 17.35 46.09 -22.22
CA GLN A 407 18.60 45.50 -21.71
C GLN A 407 18.71 45.49 -20.19
N THR A 408 17.64 45.85 -19.48
CA THR A 408 17.64 45.92 -18.02
C THR A 408 17.58 44.51 -17.44
N ALA A 409 18.66 44.07 -16.79
CA ALA A 409 18.75 42.72 -16.24
C ALA A 409 17.76 42.50 -15.08
N ILE A 410 17.09 41.35 -15.08
CA ILE A 410 16.25 40.89 -13.97
C ILE A 410 17.13 40.46 -12.80
N LYS A 411 16.73 40.79 -11.56
CA LYS A 411 17.55 40.52 -10.37
C LYS A 411 17.39 39.09 -9.85
N GLU A 412 16.20 38.52 -10.00
CA GLU A 412 15.86 37.20 -9.48
C GLU A 412 15.04 36.40 -10.50
N LEU A 413 15.33 35.11 -10.61
CA LEU A 413 14.56 34.11 -11.35
C LEU A 413 14.26 32.95 -10.41
N LYS A 414 13.03 32.44 -10.43
CA LYS A 414 12.57 31.36 -9.56
C LYS A 414 12.45 30.04 -10.32
N ASN A 415 12.51 28.92 -9.62
CA ASN A 415 12.17 27.62 -10.20
C ASN A 415 10.73 27.65 -10.72
N GLY A 416 10.52 27.14 -11.94
CA GLY A 416 9.24 27.18 -12.64
C GLY A 416 9.05 28.37 -13.57
N ASP A 417 9.88 29.42 -13.47
CA ASP A 417 9.85 30.57 -14.37
C ASP A 417 10.14 30.15 -15.82
N GLN A 418 9.62 30.91 -16.78
CA GLN A 418 9.90 30.74 -18.20
C GLN A 418 10.66 31.94 -18.76
N ILE A 419 11.66 31.69 -19.61
CA ILE A 419 12.42 32.72 -20.34
C ILE A 419 12.37 32.44 -21.84
N MET A 420 12.59 33.47 -22.66
CA MET A 420 12.66 33.36 -24.12
C MET A 420 14.11 33.42 -24.58
N ALA A 421 14.60 32.34 -25.21
CA ALA A 421 15.89 32.30 -25.89
C ALA A 421 15.65 32.46 -27.39
N GLY A 422 15.67 33.70 -27.88
CA GLY A 422 15.15 34.03 -29.21
C GLY A 422 13.65 33.73 -29.28
N ASP A 423 13.24 32.88 -30.22
CA ASP A 423 11.85 32.45 -30.40
C ASP A 423 11.48 31.20 -29.58
N PHE A 424 12.43 30.65 -28.81
CA PHE A 424 12.25 29.41 -28.08
C PHE A 424 11.93 29.66 -26.60
N PRO A 425 10.74 29.24 -26.11
CA PRO A 425 10.41 29.27 -24.69
C PRO A 425 11.17 28.18 -23.93
N VAL A 426 11.85 28.58 -22.86
CA VAL A 426 12.61 27.71 -21.95
C VAL A 426 12.04 27.80 -20.55
N ARG A 427 11.53 26.69 -20.03
CA ARG A 427 11.02 26.57 -18.66
C ARG A 427 12.12 26.11 -17.72
N LEU A 428 12.35 26.86 -16.65
CA LEU A 428 13.42 26.61 -15.70
C LEU A 428 12.95 25.62 -14.64
N MET A 429 13.66 24.51 -14.47
CA MET A 429 13.38 23.48 -13.47
C MET A 429 14.17 23.72 -12.19
N THR A 430 15.45 24.05 -12.33
CA THR A 430 16.31 24.48 -11.23
C THR A 430 17.02 25.75 -11.64
N VAL A 431 17.07 26.73 -10.75
CA VAL A 431 17.70 28.03 -10.96
C VAL A 431 18.51 28.38 -9.72
N SER A 432 19.72 28.85 -9.94
CA SER A 432 20.60 29.39 -8.92
C SER A 432 21.34 30.61 -9.46
N GLY A 433 21.63 31.57 -8.58
CA GLY A 433 22.28 32.84 -8.93
C GLY A 433 21.37 34.06 -8.77
N ALA A 434 21.97 35.26 -8.82
CA ALA A 434 21.29 36.55 -8.74
C ALA A 434 21.90 37.49 -9.79
N GLY A 435 21.06 38.05 -10.67
CA GLY A 435 21.49 38.80 -11.86
C GLY A 435 22.06 37.92 -12.99
N THR A 436 22.90 36.96 -12.66
CA THR A 436 23.39 35.91 -13.56
C THR A 436 23.01 34.54 -13.03
N PHE A 437 22.48 33.69 -13.90
CA PHE A 437 21.75 32.48 -13.51
C PHE A 437 22.33 31.22 -14.16
N GLN A 438 22.22 30.10 -13.45
CA GLN A 438 22.61 28.77 -13.92
C GLN A 438 21.66 27.72 -13.37
N GLY A 439 21.50 26.61 -14.09
CA GLY A 439 20.60 25.54 -13.70
C GLY A 439 20.13 24.67 -14.86
N THR A 440 18.98 24.01 -14.66
CA THR A 440 18.39 23.08 -15.63
C THR A 440 16.96 23.47 -15.97
N GLY A 441 16.49 23.08 -17.14
CA GLY A 441 15.17 23.43 -17.65
C GLY A 441 14.73 22.48 -18.77
N TYR A 442 13.67 22.83 -19.46
CA TYR A 442 13.34 22.26 -20.76
C TYR A 442 12.94 23.36 -21.75
N VAL A 443 13.34 23.20 -23.00
CA VAL A 443 12.90 24.03 -24.12
C VAL A 443 11.70 23.38 -24.79
N MET A 444 10.68 24.17 -25.11
CA MET A 444 9.54 23.74 -25.92
C MET A 444 9.78 24.20 -27.35
N ILE A 445 9.70 23.27 -28.32
CA ILE A 445 9.98 23.56 -29.73
C ILE A 445 8.65 23.69 -30.51
N PRO A 446 8.23 24.92 -30.88
CA PRO A 446 6.88 25.17 -31.40
C PRO A 446 6.57 24.56 -32.78
N PHE A 447 7.58 24.08 -33.50
CA PHE A 447 7.45 23.45 -34.82
C PHE A 447 7.65 21.93 -34.79
N LEU A 448 8.03 21.35 -33.64
CA LEU A 448 8.13 19.91 -33.40
C LEU A 448 7.01 19.45 -32.45
N SER A 449 5.76 19.77 -32.79
CA SER A 449 4.58 19.43 -31.95
C SER A 449 4.74 19.80 -30.47
N ASP A 450 5.43 20.91 -30.18
CA ASP A 450 5.72 21.38 -28.82
C ASP A 450 6.57 20.42 -27.97
N ALA A 451 7.45 19.62 -28.59
CA ALA A 451 8.37 18.71 -27.93
C ALA A 451 9.17 19.41 -26.81
N LYS A 452 9.21 18.78 -25.63
CA LYS A 452 9.89 19.28 -24.43
C LYS A 452 11.27 18.62 -24.30
N ILE A 453 12.34 19.37 -24.57
CA ILE A 453 13.71 18.85 -24.54
C ILE A 453 14.44 19.39 -23.31
N LYS A 454 15.07 18.52 -22.51
CA LYS A 454 15.84 18.90 -21.33
C LYS A 454 17.06 19.74 -21.72
N VAL A 455 17.26 20.85 -21.02
CA VAL A 455 18.37 21.78 -21.22
C VAL A 455 19.09 22.10 -19.91
N LYS A 456 20.36 22.47 -20.01
CA LYS A 456 21.19 23.04 -18.96
C LYS A 456 21.72 24.38 -19.43
N PHE A 457 21.63 25.36 -18.57
CA PHE A 457 22.10 26.71 -18.84
C PHE A 457 23.10 27.13 -17.77
N ASN A 458 24.14 27.82 -18.21
CA ASN A 458 25.18 28.31 -17.33
C ASN A 458 25.51 29.75 -17.68
N ASN A 459 25.64 30.59 -16.66
CA ASN A 459 26.04 31.99 -16.77
C ASN A 459 25.14 32.81 -17.72
N ILE A 460 23.81 32.61 -17.64
CA ILE A 460 22.84 33.37 -18.43
C ILE A 460 22.41 34.65 -17.75
N THR A 461 22.18 35.71 -18.52
CA THR A 461 21.57 36.95 -18.07
C THR A 461 20.27 37.17 -18.82
N VAL A 462 19.22 37.58 -18.11
CA VAL A 462 17.86 37.71 -18.65
C VAL A 462 17.36 39.13 -18.36
N ASN A 463 16.64 39.76 -19.30
CA ASN A 463 16.07 41.09 -19.06
C ASN A 463 14.77 41.02 -18.24
N THR A 464 14.23 42.17 -17.83
CA THR A 464 12.95 42.27 -17.11
C THR A 464 11.73 41.81 -17.93
N ASN A 465 11.88 41.64 -19.25
CA ASN A 465 10.88 41.01 -20.12
C ASN A 465 11.08 39.50 -20.26
N ARG A 466 11.95 38.89 -19.44
CA ARG A 466 12.27 37.46 -19.45
C ARG A 466 12.90 36.96 -20.75
N GLN A 467 13.58 37.83 -21.50
CA GLN A 467 14.32 37.48 -22.72
C GLN A 467 15.81 37.30 -22.40
N LEU A 468 16.43 36.29 -22.99
CA LEU A 468 17.85 36.00 -22.85
C LEU A 468 18.67 37.16 -23.45
N LEU A 469 19.51 37.79 -22.62
CA LEU A 469 20.44 38.85 -23.03
C LEU A 469 21.79 38.25 -23.43
N THR A 470 22.36 37.40 -22.57
CA THR A 470 23.69 36.80 -22.73
C THR A 470 23.75 35.41 -22.08
N GLY A 471 24.72 34.59 -22.50
CA GLY A 471 24.93 33.22 -22.00
C GLY A 471 24.43 32.14 -22.95
N LEU A 472 24.65 30.88 -22.60
CA LEU A 472 24.33 29.72 -23.44
C LEU A 472 23.39 28.75 -22.72
N ILE A 473 22.39 28.28 -23.46
CA ILE A 473 21.47 27.22 -23.05
C ILE A 473 21.75 26.03 -23.96
N LEU A 474 22.17 24.91 -23.37
CA LEU A 474 22.58 23.71 -24.08
C LEU A 474 21.61 22.57 -23.77
N THR A 475 21.26 21.75 -24.76
CA THR A 475 20.50 20.52 -24.53
C THR A 475 21.37 19.51 -23.78
N THR A 476 20.79 18.81 -22.80
CA THR A 476 21.49 17.74 -22.07
C THR A 476 21.03 16.41 -22.61
N PHE A 477 21.86 15.79 -23.46
CA PHE A 477 21.65 14.41 -23.88
C PHE A 477 22.35 13.48 -22.87
N ASP A 478 21.58 12.64 -22.18
CA ASP A 478 22.03 11.60 -21.24
C ASP A 478 21.31 10.28 -21.56
N SER A 479 22.06 9.24 -21.96
CA SER A 479 21.51 7.95 -22.39
C SER A 479 20.99 7.07 -21.23
N LEU A 480 21.17 7.47 -19.97
CA LEU A 480 20.81 6.69 -18.78
C LEU A 480 19.75 7.36 -17.89
N GLU A 481 19.39 8.62 -18.15
CA GLU A 481 18.24 9.27 -17.55
C GLU A 481 17.03 9.27 -18.50
N THR A 482 15.83 9.14 -17.96
CA THR A 482 14.58 9.41 -18.69
C THR A 482 14.62 10.86 -19.16
N GLN A 483 14.96 11.09 -20.43
CA GLN A 483 15.06 12.45 -20.99
C GLN A 483 13.70 13.15 -21.16
N VAL A 484 12.61 12.45 -20.82
CA VAL A 484 11.22 12.90 -20.91
C VAL A 484 10.54 12.71 -19.55
N VAL A 485 9.81 13.72 -19.08
CA VAL A 485 9.08 13.69 -17.81
C VAL A 485 7.86 12.78 -17.93
N LYS A 486 8.04 11.50 -17.54
CA LYS A 486 7.09 10.44 -17.10
C LYS A 486 5.90 10.10 -18.04
N ALA A 487 5.82 8.87 -18.55
CA ALA A 487 5.33 7.61 -17.96
C ALA A 487 3.86 7.24 -18.28
N GLY A 488 3.03 8.16 -18.77
CA GLY A 488 1.66 7.87 -19.26
C GLY A 488 1.55 7.68 -20.78
N ASP A 489 2.32 8.45 -21.56
CA ASP A 489 2.39 8.34 -23.03
C ASP A 489 3.28 7.18 -23.52
N VAL A 490 3.76 6.38 -22.57
CA VAL A 490 4.86 5.42 -22.74
C VAL A 490 4.47 4.19 -23.55
N ILE A 491 3.19 3.82 -23.69
CA ILE A 491 2.84 2.64 -24.49
C ILE A 491 2.94 2.93 -26.01
N GLN A 492 2.87 4.19 -26.43
CA GLN A 492 3.06 4.56 -27.83
C GLN A 492 4.46 5.15 -28.09
N ALA A 493 5.05 5.91 -27.16
CA ALA A 493 6.38 6.48 -27.34
C ALA A 493 7.54 5.48 -27.10
N VAL A 494 7.36 4.42 -26.30
CA VAL A 494 8.40 3.36 -26.15
C VAL A 494 8.36 2.38 -27.32
N LYS A 495 7.23 2.25 -28.03
CA LYS A 495 7.21 1.60 -29.34
C LYS A 495 8.10 2.30 -30.35
N ASP A 496 8.26 3.62 -30.21
CA ASP A 496 8.99 4.44 -31.17
C ASP A 496 10.48 4.63 -30.82
N LEU A 497 10.95 4.23 -29.63
CA LEU A 497 12.34 4.46 -29.19
C LEU A 497 13.14 3.18 -28.82
N GLY A 498 12.50 2.04 -28.56
CA GLY A 498 13.18 0.75 -28.36
C GLY A 498 13.21 -0.15 -29.60
N SER A 499 12.33 0.14 -30.54
CA SER A 499 12.36 -0.36 -31.91
C SER A 499 12.01 0.84 -32.77
N VAL A 500 12.99 1.58 -33.28
CA VAL A 500 12.72 2.42 -34.45
C VAL A 500 12.42 1.46 -35.59
N VAL A 501 11.19 0.94 -35.62
CA VAL A 501 10.54 0.54 -36.85
C VAL A 501 10.37 1.87 -37.54
N ILE A 502 11.25 2.16 -38.50
CA ILE A 502 11.15 3.38 -39.27
C ILE A 502 9.86 3.18 -40.06
N ASP A 503 8.74 3.75 -39.60
CA ASP A 503 7.43 3.55 -40.22
C ASP A 503 7.34 4.35 -41.52
N LEU A 504 8.08 3.86 -42.52
CA LEU A 504 8.11 4.40 -43.87
C LEU A 504 6.79 4.17 -44.59
N ALA A 505 5.89 3.32 -44.07
CA ALA A 505 4.60 3.04 -44.71
C ALA A 505 3.76 4.31 -44.87
N HIS A 506 3.91 5.27 -43.97
CA HIS A 506 3.23 6.56 -44.00
C HIS A 506 4.04 7.70 -44.66
N LEU A 507 5.33 7.47 -44.96
CA LEU A 507 6.16 8.45 -45.64
C LEU A 507 5.81 8.50 -47.13
N SER A 508 5.22 9.61 -47.56
CA SER A 508 4.88 9.88 -48.97
C SER A 508 5.94 10.76 -49.63
N ILE A 509 6.14 10.58 -50.93
CA ILE A 509 6.96 11.48 -51.76
C ILE A 509 6.47 12.94 -51.72
N ASP A 510 5.19 13.17 -51.40
CA ASP A 510 4.58 14.49 -51.29
C ASP A 510 4.89 15.21 -49.96
N ALA A 511 5.61 14.56 -49.03
CA ALA A 511 6.02 15.14 -47.75
C ALA A 511 6.98 16.34 -47.93
N ASP A 512 7.21 17.11 -46.86
CA ASP A 512 8.23 18.15 -46.88
C ASP A 512 9.63 17.53 -47.04
N TYR A 513 10.50 18.17 -47.82
CA TYR A 513 11.89 17.73 -47.96
C TYR A 513 12.62 17.70 -46.60
N ILE A 514 12.30 18.62 -45.69
CA ILE A 514 12.89 18.64 -44.35
C ILE A 514 12.54 17.36 -43.59
N LEU A 515 11.28 16.91 -43.65
CA LEU A 515 10.83 15.69 -42.99
C LEU A 515 11.53 14.45 -43.58
N VAL A 516 11.63 14.35 -44.90
CA VAL A 516 12.33 13.25 -45.56
C VAL A 516 13.83 13.24 -45.20
N LYS A 517 14.44 14.42 -45.13
CA LYS A 517 15.85 14.56 -44.75
C LYS A 517 16.09 14.18 -43.29
N GLU A 518 15.25 14.63 -42.37
CA GLU A 518 15.33 14.25 -40.95
C GLU A 518 15.22 12.73 -40.78
N MET A 519 14.29 12.09 -41.51
CA MET A 519 14.18 10.63 -41.50
C MET A 519 15.42 9.95 -42.10
N ALA A 520 15.99 10.47 -43.19
CA ALA A 520 17.24 9.95 -43.76
C ALA A 520 18.43 10.10 -42.80
N ASP A 521 18.55 11.24 -42.11
CA ASP A 521 19.59 11.50 -41.11
C ASP A 521 19.43 10.58 -39.89
N GLU A 522 18.19 10.30 -39.47
CA GLU A 522 17.91 9.35 -38.40
C GLU A 522 18.27 7.91 -38.80
N ILE A 523 17.96 7.49 -40.03
CA ILE A 523 18.40 6.19 -40.59
C ILE A 523 19.93 6.08 -40.56
N ARG A 524 20.65 7.13 -40.97
CA ARG A 524 22.13 7.16 -40.94
C ARG A 524 22.67 7.04 -39.53
N LYS A 525 22.09 7.78 -38.58
CA LYS A 525 22.50 7.73 -37.18
C LYS A 525 22.27 6.35 -36.57
N ILE A 526 21.10 5.74 -36.78
CA ILE A 526 20.81 4.38 -36.32
C ILE A 526 21.75 3.37 -36.97
N ALA A 527 22.05 3.55 -38.26
CA ALA A 527 23.01 2.70 -38.95
C ALA A 527 24.43 2.81 -38.36
N GLU A 528 24.83 4.00 -37.93
CA GLU A 528 26.12 4.23 -37.29
C GLU A 528 26.21 3.68 -35.87
N ASP A 529 25.12 3.81 -35.10
CA ASP A 529 25.09 3.48 -33.68
C ASP A 529 24.73 2.01 -33.40
N GLU A 530 23.92 1.38 -34.25
CA GLU A 530 23.28 0.09 -33.93
C GLU A 530 23.48 -1.04 -34.95
N LEU A 531 23.90 -0.74 -36.19
CA LEU A 531 23.99 -1.76 -37.24
C LEU A 531 25.41 -2.31 -37.42
N PRO A 532 25.55 -3.63 -37.64
CA PRO A 532 26.80 -4.24 -38.09
C PRO A 532 27.26 -3.62 -39.42
N GLN A 533 28.57 -3.60 -39.66
CA GLN A 533 29.18 -2.92 -40.82
C GLN A 533 28.51 -3.27 -42.17
N GLU A 534 28.12 -4.53 -42.39
CA GLU A 534 27.45 -4.97 -43.63
C GLU A 534 26.04 -4.41 -43.82
N LEU A 535 25.29 -4.19 -42.73
CA LEU A 535 23.95 -3.60 -42.76
C LEU A 535 24.00 -2.08 -42.71
N LYS A 536 24.99 -1.52 -42.01
CA LYS A 536 25.27 -0.09 -41.94
C LYS A 536 25.45 0.52 -43.33
N ASP A 537 26.30 -0.08 -44.16
CA ASP A 537 26.58 0.44 -45.51
C ASP A 537 25.34 0.37 -46.42
N LYS A 538 24.47 -0.63 -46.24
CA LYS A 538 23.20 -0.73 -46.97
C LYS A 538 22.20 0.33 -46.51
N ALA A 539 22.11 0.57 -45.20
CA ALA A 539 21.18 1.53 -44.60
C ALA A 539 21.52 2.97 -44.98
N ILE A 540 22.81 3.33 -44.96
CA ILE A 540 23.27 4.66 -45.38
C ILE A 540 22.95 4.89 -46.87
N LYS A 541 23.19 3.90 -47.73
CA LYS A 541 22.84 4.01 -49.16
C LYS A 541 21.34 4.17 -49.39
N ALA A 542 20.52 3.44 -48.66
CA ALA A 542 19.07 3.55 -48.76
C ALA A 542 18.57 4.93 -48.26
N ALA A 543 19.17 5.47 -47.19
CA ALA A 543 18.90 6.82 -46.70
C ALA A 543 19.29 7.90 -47.72
N ASP A 544 20.46 7.77 -48.36
CA ASP A 544 20.89 8.67 -49.42
C ASP A 544 19.95 8.62 -50.62
N LYS A 545 19.47 7.43 -50.98
CA LYS A 545 18.52 7.24 -52.09
C LYS A 545 17.15 7.87 -51.76
N LEU A 546 16.67 7.77 -50.52
CA LEU A 546 15.46 8.45 -50.03
C LEU A 546 15.57 9.97 -50.14
N GLU A 547 16.67 10.55 -49.63
CA GLU A 547 16.86 12.00 -49.65
C GLU A 547 17.02 12.55 -51.08
N ASN A 548 17.85 11.89 -51.90
CA ASN A 548 18.14 12.34 -53.25
C ASN A 548 16.92 12.24 -54.16
N SER A 549 16.17 11.13 -54.11
CA SER A 549 14.96 10.98 -54.92
C SER A 549 13.87 11.99 -54.56
N LYS A 550 13.77 12.41 -53.28
CA LYS A 550 12.88 13.51 -52.90
C LYS A 550 13.31 14.85 -53.49
N LYS A 551 14.61 15.15 -53.43
CA LYS A 551 15.16 16.37 -54.01
C LYS A 551 14.90 16.43 -55.52
N GLU A 552 15.12 15.33 -56.23
CA GLU A 552 14.84 15.20 -57.66
C GLU A 552 13.35 15.37 -57.96
N TYR A 553 12.46 14.83 -57.12
CA TYR A 553 11.01 14.99 -57.25
C TYR A 553 10.58 16.46 -57.10
N ASP A 554 11.11 17.18 -56.11
CA ASP A 554 10.78 18.59 -55.87
C ASP A 554 11.29 19.51 -56.98
N GLU A 555 12.49 19.22 -57.52
CA GLU A 555 13.04 19.93 -58.67
C GLU A 555 12.19 19.68 -59.92
N ALA A 556 11.83 18.42 -60.20
CA ALA A 556 10.97 18.06 -61.33
C ALA A 556 9.54 18.63 -61.19
N LYS A 557 9.01 18.73 -59.98
CA LYS A 557 7.72 19.36 -59.69
C LYS A 557 7.73 20.86 -60.00
N LYS A 558 8.81 21.56 -59.63
CA LYS A 558 9.01 22.98 -59.99
C LYS A 558 9.14 23.16 -61.51
N GLU A 559 9.84 22.26 -62.20
CA GLU A 559 9.90 22.26 -63.67
C GLU A 559 8.51 22.07 -64.28
N TYR A 560 7.70 21.16 -63.73
CA TYR A 560 6.34 20.90 -64.19
C TYR A 560 5.40 22.10 -64.01
N GLU A 561 5.50 22.79 -62.87
CA GLU A 561 4.71 23.99 -62.56
C GLU A 561 5.09 25.19 -63.43
N ASN A 562 6.36 25.32 -63.80
CA ASN A 562 6.88 26.41 -64.62
C ASN A 562 6.82 26.14 -66.14
N ALA A 563 6.58 24.89 -66.56
CA ALA A 563 6.53 24.51 -67.97
C ALA A 563 5.34 25.14 -68.71
N THR A 564 5.59 25.71 -69.88
CA THR A 564 4.58 26.42 -70.68
C THR A 564 4.10 25.61 -71.89
N THR A 565 4.86 24.58 -72.28
CA THR A 565 4.52 23.68 -73.39
C THR A 565 4.08 22.29 -72.91
N PRO A 566 3.26 21.56 -73.68
CA PRO A 566 2.89 20.17 -73.35
C PRO A 566 4.07 19.20 -73.31
N GLU A 567 5.09 19.42 -74.15
CA GLU A 567 6.30 18.59 -74.22
C GLU A 567 7.18 18.74 -72.97
N GLU A 568 7.38 19.97 -72.49
CA GLU A 568 8.10 20.23 -71.23
C GLU A 568 7.36 19.66 -70.02
N LYS A 569 6.02 19.77 -69.99
CA LYS A 569 5.21 19.14 -68.93
C LYS A 569 5.29 17.62 -68.94
N ALA A 570 5.36 17.00 -70.11
CA ALA A 570 5.52 15.55 -70.24
C ALA A 570 6.91 15.09 -69.75
N ALA A 571 7.97 15.82 -70.09
CA ALA A 571 9.33 15.52 -69.65
C ALA A 571 9.51 15.71 -68.13
N ALA A 572 8.97 16.79 -67.55
CA ALA A 572 9.01 17.02 -66.10
C ALA A 572 8.19 15.96 -65.33
N LYS A 573 7.05 15.53 -65.88
CA LYS A 573 6.25 14.44 -65.29
C LYS A 573 7.00 13.10 -65.30
N ASP A 574 7.70 12.76 -66.38
CA ASP A 574 8.52 11.53 -66.45
C ASP A 574 9.65 11.52 -65.39
N LYS A 575 10.27 12.68 -65.14
CA LYS A 575 11.24 12.84 -64.04
C LYS A 575 10.60 12.66 -62.67
N MET A 576 9.42 13.22 -62.44
CA MET A 576 8.68 13.04 -61.18
C MET A 576 8.30 11.57 -60.95
N ASP A 577 7.86 10.86 -61.98
CA ASP A 577 7.48 9.45 -61.87
C ASP A 577 8.70 8.57 -61.56
N LYS A 578 9.87 8.82 -62.18
CA LYS A 578 11.14 8.12 -61.88
C LYS A 578 11.64 8.39 -60.46
N ALA A 579 11.59 9.65 -60.02
CA ALA A 579 11.98 10.03 -58.66
C ALA A 579 11.08 9.34 -57.62
N LYS A 580 9.76 9.29 -57.88
CA LYS A 580 8.80 8.59 -57.04
C LYS A 580 9.05 7.08 -56.98
N GLU A 581 9.38 6.44 -58.10
CA GLU A 581 9.74 5.01 -58.13
C GLU A 581 11.01 4.72 -57.31
N THR A 582 12.04 5.55 -57.49
CA THR A 582 13.32 5.45 -56.76
C THR A 582 13.12 5.62 -55.25
N PHE A 583 12.22 6.53 -54.84
CA PHE A 583 11.84 6.75 -53.45
C PHE A 583 11.14 5.54 -52.83
N GLU A 584 10.17 4.95 -53.53
CA GLU A 584 9.47 3.74 -53.06
C GLU A 584 10.39 2.51 -53.03
N GLU A 585 11.38 2.43 -53.92
CA GLU A 585 12.41 1.38 -53.87
C GLU A 585 13.31 1.55 -52.63
N ALA A 586 13.76 2.78 -52.36
CA ALA A 586 14.57 3.08 -51.19
C ALA A 586 13.84 2.75 -49.88
N LYS A 587 12.52 3.00 -49.80
CA LYS A 587 11.68 2.57 -48.66
C LYS A 587 11.71 1.05 -48.45
N LYS A 588 11.56 0.29 -49.53
CA LYS A 588 11.61 -1.19 -49.47
C LYS A 588 12.99 -1.71 -49.05
N GLU A 589 14.06 -1.02 -49.44
CA GLU A 589 15.43 -1.36 -49.03
C GLU A 589 15.60 -1.18 -47.51
N VAL A 590 15.09 -0.09 -46.94
CA VAL A 590 15.11 0.13 -45.47
C VAL A 590 14.27 -0.93 -44.74
N ASP A 591 13.06 -1.24 -45.22
CA ASP A 591 12.21 -2.30 -44.65
C ASP A 591 12.90 -3.69 -44.68
N ALA A 592 13.68 -3.96 -45.73
CA ALA A 592 14.41 -5.21 -45.86
C ALA A 592 15.57 -5.29 -44.87
N ILE A 593 16.29 -4.18 -44.66
CA ILE A 593 17.37 -4.06 -43.69
C ILE A 593 16.85 -4.27 -42.27
N GLU A 594 15.68 -3.73 -41.95
CA GLU A 594 15.06 -3.92 -40.63
C GLU A 594 14.72 -5.40 -40.36
N LYS A 595 14.23 -6.12 -41.38
CA LYS A 595 14.00 -7.58 -41.30
C LYS A 595 15.30 -8.38 -41.16
N GLU A 596 16.40 -7.91 -41.75
CA GLU A 596 17.72 -8.53 -41.64
C GLU A 596 18.33 -8.27 -40.25
N LYS A 597 18.18 -7.04 -39.71
CA LYS A 597 18.53 -6.66 -38.33
C LYS A 597 17.87 -7.58 -37.31
N ALA A 598 16.55 -7.78 -37.42
CA ALA A 598 15.79 -8.64 -36.50
C ALA A 598 16.35 -10.07 -36.42
N LYS A 599 16.75 -10.66 -37.55
CA LYS A 599 17.32 -12.02 -37.59
C LYS A 599 18.70 -12.11 -36.92
N VAL A 600 19.53 -11.09 -37.09
CA VAL A 600 20.86 -11.05 -36.46
C VAL A 600 20.73 -10.89 -34.94
N VAL A 601 19.80 -10.03 -34.51
CA VAL A 601 19.47 -9.78 -33.11
C VAL A 601 18.96 -11.05 -32.43
N ASP A 602 18.12 -11.86 -33.08
CA ASP A 602 17.64 -13.16 -32.56
C ASP A 602 18.78 -14.18 -32.35
N VAL A 603 19.80 -14.20 -33.22
CA VAL A 603 20.94 -15.14 -33.11
C VAL A 603 21.89 -14.74 -31.98
N VAL A 604 22.22 -13.45 -31.88
CA VAL A 604 22.99 -12.89 -30.76
C VAL A 604 22.25 -13.10 -29.44
N THR A 605 20.93 -13.00 -29.54
CA THR A 605 19.88 -13.59 -28.69
C THR A 605 20.27 -14.78 -27.88
N ASP A 606 20.14 -15.86 -28.61
CA ASP A 606 20.25 -17.21 -28.13
C ASP A 606 21.63 -17.46 -27.52
N LEU A 607 22.69 -16.85 -28.07
CA LEU A 607 24.06 -16.96 -27.54
C LEU A 607 24.23 -16.30 -26.17
N MET A 608 23.68 -15.10 -25.96
CA MET A 608 23.73 -14.41 -24.67
C MET A 608 22.92 -15.17 -23.60
N VAL A 609 21.74 -15.67 -23.98
CA VAL A 609 20.91 -16.51 -23.10
C VAL A 609 21.64 -17.79 -22.70
N LYS A 610 22.31 -18.45 -23.66
CA LYS A 610 23.13 -19.64 -23.41
C LYS A 610 24.29 -19.31 -22.47
N ALA A 611 24.93 -18.15 -22.62
CA ALA A 611 26.03 -17.71 -21.76
C ALA A 611 25.59 -17.47 -20.30
N ILE A 612 24.47 -16.76 -20.09
CA ILE A 612 23.95 -16.51 -18.72
C ILE A 612 23.52 -17.81 -18.04
N ARG A 613 22.89 -18.73 -18.78
CA ARG A 613 22.56 -20.07 -18.26
C ARG A 613 23.82 -20.89 -17.94
N ASN A 614 24.88 -20.73 -18.71
CA ASN A 614 26.17 -21.39 -18.43
C ASN A 614 26.80 -20.83 -17.15
N LEU A 615 26.77 -19.50 -16.95
CA LEU A 615 27.17 -18.87 -15.69
C LEU A 615 26.35 -19.37 -14.49
N LYS A 616 25.04 -19.47 -14.65
CA LYS A 616 24.16 -20.02 -13.60
C LYS A 616 24.54 -21.46 -13.23
N LYS A 617 24.94 -22.29 -14.21
CA LYS A 617 25.43 -23.65 -13.96
C LYS A 617 26.79 -23.68 -13.26
N LYS A 618 27.68 -22.72 -13.55
CA LYS A 618 28.99 -22.57 -12.87
C LYS A 618 28.83 -22.29 -11.37
N TYR A 619 27.71 -21.68 -10.98
CA TYR A 619 27.25 -21.39 -9.62
C TYR A 619 26.06 -22.28 -9.21
N ASP A 620 26.31 -23.58 -9.12
CA ASP A 620 25.32 -24.58 -8.73
C ASP A 620 24.75 -24.35 -7.31
N GLN A 621 23.72 -25.13 -6.98
CA GLN A 621 23.01 -25.02 -5.71
C GLN A 621 23.91 -25.32 -4.49
N GLU A 622 24.96 -26.12 -4.67
CA GLU A 622 25.94 -26.42 -3.63
C GLU A 622 26.80 -25.20 -3.30
N LYS A 623 27.37 -24.54 -4.32
CA LYS A 623 28.13 -23.30 -4.14
C LYS A 623 27.27 -22.17 -3.58
N ARG A 624 26.01 -22.06 -4.03
CA ARG A 624 25.06 -21.06 -3.50
C ARG A 624 24.79 -21.25 -2.02
N THR A 625 24.50 -22.50 -1.62
CA THR A 625 24.27 -22.83 -0.20
C THR A 625 25.53 -22.58 0.64
N ALA A 626 26.71 -22.87 0.10
CA ALA A 626 27.99 -22.58 0.75
C ALA A 626 28.21 -21.06 0.93
N THR A 627 27.91 -20.24 -0.08
CA THR A 627 28.01 -18.77 0.00
C THR A 627 27.04 -18.19 1.01
N GLU A 628 25.77 -18.61 1.00
CA GLU A 628 24.76 -18.17 1.98
C GLU A 628 25.14 -18.54 3.41
N SER A 629 25.63 -19.77 3.61
CA SER A 629 26.14 -20.24 4.91
C SER A 629 27.33 -19.39 5.38
N THR A 630 28.26 -19.09 4.47
CA THR A 630 29.45 -18.27 4.77
C THR A 630 29.07 -16.83 5.13
N LEU A 631 28.10 -16.23 4.43
CA LEU A 631 27.58 -14.90 4.74
C LEU A 631 26.88 -14.87 6.10
N ALA A 632 26.04 -15.87 6.38
CA ALA A 632 25.34 -15.99 7.66
C ALA A 632 26.33 -16.16 8.83
N GLN A 633 27.37 -16.98 8.64
CA GLN A 633 28.40 -17.23 9.62
C GLN A 633 29.23 -15.96 9.90
N THR A 634 29.79 -15.33 8.87
CA THR A 634 30.62 -14.11 9.02
C THR A 634 29.81 -12.95 9.61
N ARG A 635 28.55 -12.80 9.23
CA ARG A 635 27.63 -11.82 9.83
C ARG A 635 27.39 -12.07 11.31
N LYS A 636 27.23 -13.34 11.70
CA LYS A 636 27.03 -13.74 13.10
C LYS A 636 28.29 -13.43 13.92
N GLU A 637 29.45 -13.84 13.45
CA GLU A 637 30.75 -13.61 14.13
C GLU A 637 31.01 -12.11 14.33
N LEU A 638 30.80 -11.28 13.29
CA LEU A 638 30.95 -9.83 13.38
C LEU A 638 29.95 -9.20 14.37
N LYS A 639 28.70 -9.65 14.36
CA LYS A 639 27.65 -9.14 15.28
C LYS A 639 27.92 -9.53 16.73
N GLU A 640 28.43 -10.73 16.98
CA GLU A 640 28.81 -11.20 18.31
C GLU A 640 29.95 -10.34 18.87
N LEU A 641 30.97 -10.04 18.05
CA LEU A 641 32.06 -9.14 18.45
C LEU A 641 31.53 -7.74 18.79
N ILE A 642 30.72 -7.11 17.91
CA ILE A 642 30.12 -5.79 18.17
C ILE A 642 29.30 -5.78 19.46
N THR A 643 28.54 -6.84 19.72
CA THR A 643 27.70 -6.96 20.91
C THR A 643 28.56 -7.12 22.18
N ALA A 644 29.62 -7.93 22.11
CA ALA A 644 30.57 -8.10 23.20
C ALA A 644 31.29 -6.78 23.55
N THR A 645 31.77 -6.05 22.54
CA THR A 645 32.40 -4.72 22.71
C THR A 645 31.43 -3.72 23.31
N LYS A 646 30.17 -3.68 22.83
CA LYS A 646 29.13 -2.80 23.37
C LYS A 646 28.82 -3.11 24.84
N LYS A 647 28.78 -4.40 25.22
CA LYS A 647 28.56 -4.83 26.60
C LYS A 647 29.74 -4.48 27.51
N ALA A 648 30.96 -4.59 27.02
CA ALA A 648 32.16 -4.18 27.75
C ALA A 648 32.17 -2.66 28.02
N LEU A 649 31.80 -1.85 27.02
CA LEU A 649 31.67 -0.39 27.16
C LEU A 649 30.59 0.02 28.17
N LEU A 650 29.49 -0.74 28.28
CA LEU A 650 28.37 -0.46 29.19
C LEU A 650 28.62 -0.90 30.64
N ASN A 651 29.56 -1.81 30.89
CA ASN A 651 29.79 -2.41 32.22
C ASN A 651 30.96 -1.81 33.02
N GLY A 652 31.61 -0.74 32.54
CA GLY A 652 32.56 0.07 33.32
C GLY A 652 33.72 -0.70 33.97
N ALA A 653 34.57 -1.36 33.17
CA ALA A 653 35.85 -1.89 33.67
C ALA A 653 36.92 -0.79 33.75
N GLU A 654 37.72 -0.84 34.82
CA GLU A 654 38.60 0.18 35.38
C GLU A 654 39.57 0.88 34.40
N VAL A 655 39.62 2.21 34.52
CA VAL A 655 40.69 3.07 33.99
C VAL A 655 41.89 2.97 34.94
N PRO A 656 43.14 2.79 34.46
CA PRO A 656 44.31 2.75 35.33
C PRO A 656 44.47 4.07 36.09
N ALA A 657 44.69 3.95 37.40
CA ALA A 657 44.98 5.07 38.27
C ALA A 657 46.37 5.63 37.95
N ASP A 658 46.43 6.76 37.26
CA ASP A 658 47.47 7.80 37.44
C ASP A 658 47.10 9.05 36.64
N GLY A 659 46.75 10.13 37.34
CA GLY A 659 46.51 11.45 36.75
C GLY A 659 45.69 12.36 37.67
N ALA A 660 46.35 13.36 38.24
CA ALA A 660 45.85 14.25 39.29
C ALA A 660 44.55 15.01 38.96
N ILE A 661 43.68 15.14 39.97
CA ILE A 661 42.40 15.87 39.92
C ILE A 661 42.65 17.37 40.12
N SER A 662 42.15 18.21 39.19
CA SER A 662 41.94 19.65 39.39
C SER A 662 40.43 19.93 39.38
N PRO A 663 39.89 20.72 40.33
CA PRO A 663 38.46 21.05 40.37
C PRO A 663 38.22 22.34 39.60
N ASP A 664 37.71 22.23 38.37
CA ASP A 664 36.72 23.14 37.77
C ASP A 664 36.66 22.93 36.25
N ALA A 665 35.45 22.56 35.78
CA ALA A 665 34.93 22.56 34.41
C ALA A 665 35.75 21.84 33.31
N ALA A 666 35.20 20.75 32.74
CA ALA A 666 35.50 20.37 31.35
C ALA A 666 34.38 19.58 30.68
N ILE A 667 34.00 20.12 29.53
CA ILE A 667 33.36 19.48 28.38
C ILE A 667 33.97 18.10 28.14
N ILE A 668 33.14 17.07 27.98
CA ILE A 668 33.60 15.75 27.49
C ILE A 668 33.88 15.92 25.99
N PHE A 669 35.12 16.27 25.66
CA PHE A 669 35.71 15.86 24.39
C PHE A 669 35.97 14.36 24.51
N ILE A 670 35.40 13.56 23.59
CA ILE A 670 35.91 12.22 23.33
C ILE A 670 37.20 12.43 22.55
N ASP A 671 38.28 12.70 23.28
CA ASP A 671 39.62 12.64 22.73
C ASP A 671 39.92 11.17 22.44
N SER A 672 40.49 10.93 21.26
CA SER A 672 40.82 9.60 20.77
C SER A 672 41.88 8.97 21.68
N THR A 673 41.46 8.20 22.67
CA THR A 673 42.34 7.25 23.34
C THR A 673 42.66 6.14 22.35
N SER A 674 43.88 6.19 21.79
CA SER A 674 44.51 5.06 21.14
C SER A 674 44.60 3.90 22.15
N VAL A 675 43.72 2.92 21.99
CA VAL A 675 43.88 1.61 22.62
C VAL A 675 45.00 0.91 21.87
N SER A 676 46.24 1.14 22.29
CA SER A 676 47.38 0.35 21.83
C SER A 676 47.43 -0.94 22.65
N GLY A 677 47.05 -2.07 22.03
CA GLY A 677 47.37 -3.38 22.61
C GLY A 677 46.41 -4.54 22.35
N ALA A 678 45.91 -4.72 21.13
CA ALA A 678 45.68 -6.05 20.55
C ALA A 678 45.84 -5.88 19.03
N ASP A 679 46.68 -6.71 18.41
CA ASP A 679 47.00 -6.66 16.98
C ASP A 679 45.75 -6.44 16.10
N ASP A 680 45.91 -5.64 15.04
CA ASP A 680 45.12 -5.65 13.80
C ASP A 680 43.70 -6.24 13.95
N SER A 681 42.83 -5.46 14.57
CA SER A 681 41.67 -5.91 15.35
C SER A 681 40.83 -7.01 14.67
N ASP A 682 40.39 -8.01 15.44
CA ASP A 682 39.42 -9.03 15.02
C ASP A 682 38.20 -8.43 14.27
N PHE A 683 37.86 -7.17 14.55
CA PHE A 683 36.87 -6.41 13.82
C PHE A 683 37.22 -6.21 12.33
N SER A 684 38.44 -5.77 12.02
CA SER A 684 38.92 -5.60 10.63
C SER A 684 38.85 -6.92 9.87
N ARG A 685 39.39 -8.00 10.46
CA ARG A 685 39.39 -9.34 9.86
C ARG A 685 37.96 -9.87 9.61
N LEU A 686 37.07 -9.76 10.61
CA LEU A 686 35.68 -10.20 10.47
C LEU A 686 34.87 -9.31 9.51
N SER A 687 35.17 -8.01 9.46
CA SER A 687 34.54 -7.07 8.52
C SER A 687 34.96 -7.34 7.09
N GLU A 688 36.24 -7.63 6.83
CA GLU A 688 36.73 -8.05 5.51
C GLU A 688 36.12 -9.38 5.07
N ALA A 689 36.06 -10.36 5.99
CA ALA A 689 35.43 -11.65 5.71
C ALA A 689 33.93 -11.51 5.39
N TYR A 690 33.20 -10.68 6.15
CA TYR A 690 31.79 -10.35 5.88
C TYR A 690 31.63 -9.66 4.51
N LYS A 691 32.43 -8.63 4.23
CA LYS A 691 32.36 -7.89 2.96
C LYS A 691 32.65 -8.79 1.75
N LYS A 692 33.61 -9.70 1.86
CA LYS A 692 33.91 -10.69 0.82
C LYS A 692 32.76 -11.67 0.60
N ALA A 693 32.14 -12.16 1.67
CA ALA A 693 30.96 -13.03 1.57
C ALA A 693 29.74 -12.31 0.98
N GLU A 694 29.56 -11.02 1.33
CA GLU A 694 28.49 -10.17 0.79
C GLU A 694 28.68 -9.89 -0.70
N GLN A 695 29.92 -9.62 -1.15
CA GLN A 695 30.23 -9.46 -2.57
C GLN A 695 29.93 -10.71 -3.39
N GLU A 696 30.28 -11.91 -2.90
CA GLU A 696 29.94 -13.18 -3.55
C GLU A 696 28.42 -13.41 -3.61
N GLN A 697 27.67 -13.05 -2.55
CA GLN A 697 26.21 -13.13 -2.55
C GLN A 697 25.57 -12.13 -3.55
N ASN A 698 26.10 -10.92 -3.64
CA ASN A 698 25.63 -9.90 -4.58
C ASN A 698 25.89 -10.33 -6.03
N LYS A 699 27.01 -10.99 -6.30
CA LYS A 699 27.32 -11.60 -7.60
C LYS A 699 26.29 -12.66 -8.00
N LEU A 700 25.94 -13.57 -7.08
CA LEU A 700 24.89 -14.58 -7.30
C LEU A 700 23.52 -13.94 -7.58
N THR A 701 23.18 -12.91 -6.80
CA THR A 701 21.93 -12.16 -6.94
C THR A 701 21.85 -11.45 -8.30
N ALA A 702 22.94 -10.84 -8.74
CA ALA A 702 23.03 -10.23 -10.06
C ALA A 702 22.80 -11.27 -11.18
N ILE A 703 23.44 -12.44 -11.09
CA ILE A 703 23.24 -13.54 -12.06
C ILE A 703 21.77 -13.98 -12.11
N ASP A 704 21.08 -14.04 -10.98
CA ASP A 704 19.66 -14.41 -10.92
C ASP A 704 18.73 -13.32 -11.52
N ILE A 705 19.05 -12.05 -11.30
CA ILE A 705 18.34 -10.92 -11.94
C ILE A 705 18.53 -10.99 -13.46
N PHE A 706 19.77 -11.21 -13.92
CA PHE A 706 20.07 -11.35 -15.34
C PHE A 706 19.35 -12.55 -15.96
N ASP A 707 19.34 -13.74 -15.33
CA ASP A 707 18.64 -14.92 -15.85
C ASP A 707 17.11 -14.77 -15.86
N ARG A 708 16.55 -14.08 -14.85
CA ARG A 708 15.12 -13.78 -14.80
C ARG A 708 14.72 -12.83 -15.91
N ASP A 709 15.45 -11.72 -16.04
CA ASP A 709 15.02 -10.59 -16.86
C ASP A 709 15.47 -10.73 -18.33
N ILE A 710 16.48 -11.56 -18.66
CA ILE A 710 16.87 -11.86 -20.05
C ILE A 710 15.78 -12.64 -20.82
N THR A 711 14.83 -13.25 -20.14
CA THR A 711 13.66 -13.89 -20.78
C THR A 711 12.58 -12.89 -21.20
N ASN A 712 12.65 -11.64 -20.72
CA ASN A 712 11.76 -10.57 -21.13
C ASN A 712 12.29 -9.92 -22.42
N LYS A 713 11.48 -9.99 -23.49
CA LYS A 713 11.83 -9.51 -24.82
C LYS A 713 12.17 -8.00 -24.86
N GLU A 714 11.57 -7.19 -24.00
CA GLU A 714 11.82 -5.73 -23.92
C GLU A 714 13.15 -5.41 -23.23
N TYR A 715 13.49 -6.14 -22.15
CA TYR A 715 14.74 -5.98 -21.40
C TYR A 715 15.94 -6.50 -22.19
N TYR A 716 15.72 -7.51 -23.03
CA TYR A 716 16.71 -8.12 -23.90
C TYR A 716 17.17 -7.19 -25.03
N ASN A 717 16.26 -6.53 -25.74
CA ASN A 717 16.62 -5.61 -26.83
C ASN A 717 17.49 -4.45 -26.30
N LEU A 718 17.15 -3.95 -25.11
CA LEU A 718 17.91 -2.93 -24.40
C LEU A 718 19.31 -3.43 -24.00
N LEU A 719 19.42 -4.67 -23.52
CA LEU A 719 20.71 -5.28 -23.19
C LEU A 719 21.60 -5.41 -24.43
N VAL A 720 21.09 -5.86 -25.59
CA VAL A 720 21.93 -5.97 -26.80
C VAL A 720 22.42 -4.62 -27.32
N GLN A 721 21.62 -3.56 -27.19
CA GLN A 721 22.00 -2.20 -27.59
C GLN A 721 23.03 -1.54 -26.64
N ILE A 722 22.96 -1.85 -25.34
CA ILE A 722 23.82 -1.22 -24.33
C ILE A 722 25.10 -2.04 -24.07
N PHE A 723 25.05 -3.36 -24.25
CA PHE A 723 26.13 -4.25 -23.85
C PHE A 723 27.31 -4.16 -24.82
N ARG A 724 28.35 -3.48 -24.37
CA ARG A 724 29.63 -3.37 -25.10
C ARG A 724 30.68 -4.25 -24.45
N ILE A 725 31.39 -5.02 -25.26
CA ILE A 725 32.53 -5.82 -24.85
C ILE A 725 33.79 -5.09 -25.33
N ASN A 726 34.62 -4.59 -24.41
CA ASN A 726 35.82 -3.81 -24.74
C ASN A 726 35.53 -2.60 -25.67
N GLY A 727 34.34 -2.01 -25.56
CA GLY A 727 33.91 -0.87 -26.39
C GLY A 727 33.30 -1.23 -27.75
N ALA A 728 33.32 -2.51 -28.17
CA ALA A 728 32.68 -3.00 -29.38
C ALA A 728 31.24 -3.50 -29.11
N HIS A 729 30.37 -3.37 -30.12
CA HIS A 729 28.99 -3.86 -30.04
C HIS A 729 28.99 -5.40 -29.95
N LEU A 730 28.06 -5.97 -29.18
CA LEU A 730 27.98 -7.41 -28.95
C LEU A 730 27.87 -8.21 -30.26
N VAL A 731 27.17 -7.66 -31.25
CA VAL A 731 26.99 -8.29 -32.57
C VAL A 731 28.32 -8.37 -33.33
N ASP A 732 29.16 -7.33 -33.26
CA ASP A 732 30.46 -7.31 -33.94
C ASP A 732 31.42 -8.31 -33.29
N PHE A 733 31.43 -8.37 -31.96
CA PHE A 733 32.18 -9.38 -31.21
C PHE A 733 31.80 -10.80 -31.66
N ILE A 734 30.50 -11.13 -31.69
CA ILE A 734 30.03 -12.47 -32.11
C ILE A 734 30.38 -12.77 -33.57
N ASN A 735 30.29 -11.78 -34.45
CA ASN A 735 30.63 -11.93 -35.85
C ASN A 735 32.14 -12.15 -36.05
N ASP A 736 32.99 -11.45 -35.31
CA ASP A 736 34.43 -11.64 -35.34
C ASP A 736 34.82 -13.02 -34.80
N GLU A 737 34.18 -13.49 -33.73
CA GLU A 737 34.42 -14.84 -33.22
C GLU A 737 33.98 -15.93 -34.20
N LYS A 738 32.87 -15.72 -34.92
CA LYS A 738 32.46 -16.62 -36.01
C LYS A 738 33.43 -16.58 -37.19
N LYS A 739 33.95 -15.41 -37.58
CA LYS A 739 34.97 -15.27 -38.63
C LYS A 739 36.28 -15.98 -38.25
N ASN A 740 36.59 -16.06 -36.96
CA ASN A 740 37.72 -16.80 -36.42
C ASN A 740 37.47 -18.32 -36.30
N ASN A 741 36.40 -18.86 -36.93
CA ASN A 741 36.00 -20.27 -36.91
C ASN A 741 35.74 -20.83 -35.49
N LYS A 742 35.37 -19.99 -34.50
CA LYS A 742 34.95 -20.50 -33.19
C LYS A 742 33.58 -21.17 -33.28
N THR A 743 33.43 -22.29 -32.60
CA THR A 743 32.16 -22.99 -32.45
C THR A 743 31.22 -22.22 -31.53
N GLU A 744 29.92 -22.48 -31.64
CA GLU A 744 28.89 -21.86 -30.80
C GLU A 744 29.18 -22.02 -29.30
N ALA A 745 29.64 -23.21 -28.89
CA ALA A 745 29.99 -23.49 -27.49
C ALA A 745 31.17 -22.63 -27.00
N GLN A 746 32.20 -22.44 -27.83
CA GLN A 746 33.34 -21.59 -27.50
C GLN A 746 32.94 -20.12 -27.36
N ILE A 747 32.03 -19.65 -28.22
CA ILE A 747 31.49 -18.27 -28.15
C ILE A 747 30.67 -18.10 -26.86
N VAL A 748 29.85 -19.09 -26.50
CA VAL A 748 29.05 -19.07 -25.26
C VAL A 748 29.94 -19.06 -24.01
N ASP A 749 31.02 -19.84 -23.98
CA ASP A 749 31.96 -19.86 -22.85
C ASP A 749 32.67 -18.51 -22.68
N GLU A 750 33.13 -17.90 -23.77
CA GLU A 750 33.81 -16.60 -23.72
C GLU A 750 32.85 -15.45 -23.37
N LEU A 751 31.63 -15.48 -23.88
CA LEU A 751 30.57 -14.55 -23.48
C LEU A 751 30.26 -14.67 -21.99
N SER A 752 30.24 -15.90 -21.46
CA SER A 752 30.01 -16.16 -20.03
C SER A 752 31.08 -15.47 -19.18
N GLU A 753 32.35 -15.65 -19.52
CA GLU A 753 33.46 -15.03 -18.79
C GLU A 753 33.42 -13.50 -18.85
N LYS A 754 33.10 -12.92 -20.00
CA LYS A 754 33.00 -11.48 -20.18
C LYS A 754 31.83 -10.86 -19.40
N VAL A 755 30.68 -11.53 -19.37
CA VAL A 755 29.53 -11.11 -18.55
C VAL A 755 29.88 -11.18 -17.05
N GLU A 756 30.57 -12.24 -16.62
CA GLU A 756 31.01 -12.39 -15.24
C GLU A 756 31.95 -11.26 -14.80
N ASN A 757 32.92 -10.89 -15.65
CA ASN A 757 33.85 -9.79 -15.37
C ASN A 757 33.16 -8.43 -15.30
N LEU A 758 32.16 -8.20 -16.15
CA LEU A 758 31.37 -6.96 -16.12
C LEU A 758 30.58 -6.82 -14.81
N ILE A 759 29.95 -7.91 -14.34
CA ILE A 759 29.24 -7.92 -13.06
C ILE A 759 30.19 -7.58 -11.90
N ILE A 760 31.41 -8.13 -11.93
CA ILE A 760 32.45 -7.83 -10.92
C ILE A 760 32.83 -6.35 -10.95
N GLU A 761 33.06 -5.78 -12.14
CA GLU A 761 33.44 -4.37 -12.28
C GLU A 761 32.34 -3.45 -11.74
N LEU A 762 31.06 -3.73 -12.06
CA LEU A 762 29.93 -2.95 -11.59
C LEU A 762 29.71 -3.02 -10.08
N LEU A 763 29.92 -4.19 -9.46
CA LEU A 763 29.82 -4.35 -8.00
C LEU A 763 31.00 -3.74 -7.24
N SER A 764 32.09 -3.40 -7.96
CA SER A 764 33.30 -2.80 -7.38
C SER A 764 33.30 -1.27 -7.40
N LYS A 765 32.43 -0.66 -8.22
CA LYS A 765 32.18 0.79 -8.30
C LYS A 765 31.08 1.17 -7.33
#